data_AF-A0A7X7WPI6-F1
#
_entry.id   AF-A0A7X7WPI6-F1
#
_cell.length_a   1.000
_cell.length_b   1.000
_cell.length_c   1.000
_cell.angle_alpha   90.00
_cell.angle_beta   90.00
_cell.angle_gamma   90.00
#
_symmetry.space_group_name_H-M   'P 1'
#
loop_
_entity.id
_entity.type
_entity.pdbx_description
1 polymer ?
#
loop_
_entity_poly.entity_id
_entity_poly.type
_entity_poly.pdbx_seq_one_letter_code
_entity_poly.pdbx_strand_id
1 'polypeptide(L)'
;MIFLSRKAVCFILLHFLLLAVNGQGIKISAGSEQAVLLKENAATGKELVFLTPSLILDTVKVSGQTYFTVHSRGMGKDDLPGQPFLPVFHQLISLRNIKNFHFVIESDTLLSLPVPAVPLLPIPQPVLTGAESSSPLFTADIRTYQRDAWYPDSACVTMIKQGTLSGEPIGLLTIRPVYYNPVQGTLRIIRKIRIQPEEGFTPSEGAKSALINKMLQHKILYLGQQLKDTMTRMPISYVILADTMFRQVLQPFIKWKKQIGYHITVVYKGENGVGNTAEAMHEKLREIFMNSSADNPPPTYLLICGDHEVIPAFYGKTSGHLTDLYYAEYNGNNDYLPEVYYGRMSARTPEQLKNQLDKTIEYEKCLLPSTEYLDTAMLIAGVDYTYAPTYGNGQINYASANYFNSSNGVNAHLFLHPESGSLRDSILKLMNRGVGFINYTGHGEDDRWMNPNITTTDLDSLKNWHKYPVVITNGCRTNAFGYEQSFGEALLRPAGRGAVGHIGGTNDTYWDEDYYWAVGVGTISAHPEYESTSPGAFDRLFHTHGEDITEWYTTLGQIIFAGNLAVMESGSSRTRYYWEVYHLLGDPSLPVYLRKPEPQACLYPESLPEGINSLTLPAEPDAYASLSLNGEPFDATTTGKQGLASFSFEPLHAGDTVTLFVSKPNRKPVIAGIPVTSLSGACIVYTGDTLNELQSVSYNHRAERGEVLSMGIRIKNIGKSEAANLKLTLHSNDSLLRVIDSVLVINSIMAGQELFSDTGFRIKVSDIVPNKHAVLMHLTASATAGSWTSLFPLTLYAPKPEICRIIYDDSQTGNGNYSPDPGEHFFLNVLVTNTGSSLMNSWPFAVAALNDGVTLLSQTITVQSLASGDSALLTTGGVVHESLSEGDSVQLKVSSDVDGYPTEKTLTLFTGGISDDYESGSLHHLPYVMGGDSDWMPDTWMPYEGRYCARSGVTGDSKSSVMQIRVFYPENGKIAFAYRVSSESGYDFFDFLMDEEKVLRRSGTIPWTSASWPVSQGWHTFTWKYSKDNNTSRGKDAAWIDNLLMVPAITDTTANLRLAEILRPAKDSSWGEFVRPLIRILNRSQVPVSNPTVYISINNGDPMMAVAELELLPGNSYDFEFPQPVELTVAGDYLLTAWLSHPRDAFPQDDTLQVTFRRTGITPPPDTTPFTLWPVPVSQVLYVSTSGLNEKLLFRIISITGRTILEGNLRENCLSYPIYVGNLPNGIYLLRLNTSQGKTLKNKYFVVQH
;
A
#
# COMPACT_ATOMS: atom_id res chain seq x y z
N MET A 1 -3.88 -53.53 34.08
CA MET A 1 -3.42 -52.46 33.16
C MET A 1 -3.92 -51.09 33.64
N ILE A 2 -3.40 -50.56 34.76
CA ILE A 2 -3.85 -49.28 35.37
C ILE A 2 -2.65 -48.34 35.67
N PHE A 3 -1.53 -48.41 34.93
CA PHE A 3 -0.33 -47.63 35.34
C PHE A 3 0.39 -46.81 34.27
N LEU A 4 -0.17 -46.62 33.06
CA LEU A 4 0.54 -45.90 31.99
C LEU A 4 -0.09 -44.57 31.54
N SER A 5 -1.31 -44.18 31.96
CA SER A 5 -1.95 -42.95 31.48
C SER A 5 -1.63 -41.67 32.27
N ARG A 6 -1.00 -41.76 33.45
CA ARG A 6 -0.64 -40.56 34.24
C ARG A 6 0.73 -39.98 33.89
N LYS A 7 1.65 -40.78 33.33
CA LYS A 7 3.03 -40.34 33.03
C LYS A 7 3.14 -39.52 31.75
N ALA A 8 2.38 -39.83 30.70
CA ALA A 8 2.42 -39.09 29.43
C ALA A 8 1.76 -37.70 29.53
N VAL A 9 0.63 -37.59 30.25
CA VAL A 9 0.00 -36.30 30.54
C VAL A 9 0.88 -35.48 31.48
N CYS A 10 1.52 -36.09 32.48
CA CYS A 10 2.52 -35.40 33.30
C CYS A 10 3.76 -34.99 32.51
N PHE A 11 4.24 -35.76 31.53
CA PHE A 11 5.42 -35.43 30.72
C PHE A 11 5.15 -34.27 29.76
N ILE A 12 3.95 -34.23 29.15
CA ILE A 12 3.50 -33.11 28.31
C ILE A 12 3.32 -31.87 29.17
N LEU A 13 2.67 -31.96 30.34
CA LEU A 13 2.60 -30.87 31.32
C LEU A 13 3.99 -30.44 31.83
N LEU A 14 4.94 -31.36 32.01
CA LEU A 14 6.31 -31.05 32.45
C LEU A 14 7.10 -30.34 31.34
N HIS A 15 6.95 -30.77 30.08
CA HIS A 15 7.56 -30.12 28.92
C HIS A 15 6.99 -28.71 28.75
N PHE A 16 5.67 -28.53 28.86
CA PHE A 16 5.05 -27.19 28.85
C PHE A 16 5.41 -26.32 30.06
N LEU A 17 5.59 -26.90 31.25
CA LEU A 17 6.13 -26.17 32.40
C LEU A 17 7.60 -25.78 32.19
N LEU A 18 8.42 -26.61 31.53
CA LEU A 18 9.82 -26.32 31.22
C LEU A 18 9.96 -25.25 30.12
N LEU A 19 9.07 -25.23 29.13
CA LEU A 19 8.97 -24.20 28.09
C LEU A 19 8.56 -22.83 28.68
N ALA A 20 7.54 -22.83 29.55
CA ALA A 20 7.11 -21.65 30.29
C ALA A 20 8.15 -21.13 31.31
N VAL A 21 9.16 -21.94 31.67
CA VAL A 21 10.27 -21.55 32.58
C VAL A 21 11.45 -20.94 31.80
N ASN A 22 11.56 -21.18 30.48
CA ASN A 22 12.66 -20.67 29.64
C ASN A 22 12.27 -19.48 28.74
N GLY A 23 11.00 -19.08 28.68
CA GLY A 23 10.56 -17.84 28.02
C GLY A 23 10.68 -17.82 26.48
N GLN A 24 10.59 -18.98 25.82
CA GLN A 24 10.63 -19.09 24.36
C GLN A 24 9.24 -19.35 23.79
N GLY A 25 8.77 -18.47 22.91
CA GLY A 25 7.46 -18.55 22.26
C GLY A 25 7.43 -19.51 21.07
N ILE A 26 6.26 -20.11 20.85
CA ILE A 26 5.99 -21.04 19.75
C ILE A 26 5.64 -20.22 18.50
N LYS A 27 6.55 -20.14 17.53
CA LYS A 27 6.25 -19.52 16.22
C LYS A 27 5.22 -20.37 15.50
N ILE A 28 4.05 -19.85 15.17
CA ILE A 28 3.05 -20.50 14.33
C ILE A 28 3.22 -19.98 12.91
N SER A 29 3.38 -20.92 11.99
CA SER A 29 3.45 -20.66 10.57
C SER A 29 2.37 -19.75 10.07
N ALA A 30 2.63 -18.72 9.27
CA ALA A 30 1.64 -18.13 8.37
C ALA A 30 2.35 -17.52 7.15
N GLY A 31 1.67 -17.40 6.00
CA GLY A 31 2.27 -17.28 4.66
C GLY A 31 3.18 -16.08 4.33
N SER A 32 3.54 -15.24 5.31
CA SER A 32 4.54 -14.17 5.19
C SER A 32 5.26 -13.93 6.53
N GLU A 33 6.43 -13.29 6.52
CA GLU A 33 7.18 -12.95 7.75
C GLU A 33 6.70 -11.65 8.43
N GLN A 34 5.98 -10.80 7.69
CA GLN A 34 5.37 -9.55 8.15
C GLN A 34 4.03 -9.36 7.45
N ALA A 35 3.14 -8.55 8.01
CA ALA A 35 1.86 -8.29 7.38
C ALA A 35 2.09 -7.66 5.99
N VAL A 36 1.53 -8.27 4.94
CA VAL A 36 1.68 -7.77 3.57
C VAL A 36 0.31 -7.60 2.94
N LEU A 37 0.04 -6.39 2.45
CA LEU A 37 -1.09 -6.08 1.58
C LEU A 37 -0.56 -5.83 0.16
N LEU A 38 -0.72 -6.80 -0.72
CA LEU A 38 -0.26 -6.76 -2.10
C LEU A 38 -1.36 -6.22 -3.02
N LYS A 39 -0.99 -5.43 -4.03
CA LYS A 39 -1.89 -5.08 -5.12
C LYS A 39 -1.78 -6.13 -6.22
N GLU A 40 -2.89 -6.78 -6.55
CA GLU A 40 -2.98 -7.69 -7.70
C GLU A 40 -3.80 -7.02 -8.81
N ASN A 41 -3.48 -7.34 -10.06
CA ASN A 41 -4.12 -6.88 -11.31
C ASN A 41 -3.61 -5.56 -11.94
N ALA A 42 -2.83 -5.72 -13.02
CA ALA A 42 -2.26 -4.64 -13.84
C ALA A 42 -3.27 -3.95 -14.78
N ALA A 43 -4.47 -4.52 -15.00
CA ALA A 43 -5.44 -3.97 -15.96
C ALA A 43 -6.47 -3.01 -15.34
N THR A 44 -6.82 -3.19 -14.05
CA THR A 44 -7.86 -2.39 -13.37
C THR A 44 -7.40 -1.76 -12.06
N GLY A 45 -6.32 -2.26 -11.44
CA GLY A 45 -5.78 -1.71 -10.20
C GLY A 45 -6.69 -1.82 -8.96
N LYS A 46 -7.64 -2.76 -8.94
CA LYS A 46 -8.72 -2.86 -7.94
C LYS A 46 -8.72 -4.19 -7.16
N GLU A 47 -7.57 -4.77 -6.84
CA GLU A 47 -7.56 -5.99 -6.01
C GLU A 47 -6.39 -5.99 -5.04
N LEU A 48 -6.68 -6.38 -3.79
CA LEU A 48 -5.75 -6.44 -2.69
C LEU A 48 -5.67 -7.87 -2.15
N VAL A 49 -4.47 -8.35 -1.85
CA VAL A 49 -4.26 -9.66 -1.22
C VAL A 49 -3.54 -9.43 0.10
N PHE A 50 -4.16 -9.86 1.19
CA PHE A 50 -3.56 -9.88 2.52
C PHE A 50 -3.04 -11.26 2.85
N LEU A 51 -1.74 -11.34 3.16
CA LEU A 51 -1.10 -12.53 3.71
C LEU A 51 -0.93 -12.35 5.20
N THR A 52 -1.48 -13.30 5.96
CA THR A 52 -1.34 -13.28 7.42
C THR A 52 0.10 -13.63 7.78
N PRO A 53 0.77 -12.78 8.56
CA PRO A 53 2.14 -13.03 8.96
C PRO A 53 2.26 -14.09 10.04
N SER A 54 3.46 -14.66 10.13
CA SER A 54 3.80 -15.66 11.11
C SER A 54 3.42 -15.18 12.52
N LEU A 55 2.63 -15.99 13.23
CA LEU A 55 2.20 -15.66 14.60
C LEU A 55 3.21 -16.22 15.59
N ILE A 56 3.28 -15.66 16.79
CA ILE A 56 4.09 -16.16 17.90
C ILE A 56 3.14 -16.38 19.07
N LEU A 57 3.07 -17.62 19.55
CA LEU A 57 2.27 -18.04 20.70
C LEU A 57 3.17 -18.18 21.92
N ASP A 58 3.00 -17.28 22.87
CA ASP A 58 3.78 -17.23 24.12
C ASP A 58 2.91 -17.55 25.33
N THR A 59 3.56 -17.76 26.48
CA THR A 59 2.86 -17.78 27.77
C THR A 59 3.32 -16.63 28.64
N VAL A 60 2.38 -16.03 29.35
CA VAL A 60 2.65 -14.99 30.34
C VAL A 60 1.98 -15.35 31.65
N LYS A 61 2.66 -15.04 32.76
CA LYS A 61 2.06 -15.12 34.10
C LYS A 61 1.64 -13.75 34.55
N VAL A 62 0.37 -13.63 34.91
CA VAL A 62 -0.27 -12.39 35.29
C VAL A 62 -1.09 -12.66 36.55
N SER A 63 -0.82 -11.91 37.63
CA SER A 63 -1.53 -12.06 38.92
C SER A 63 -1.59 -13.50 39.46
N GLY A 64 -0.55 -14.31 39.18
CA GLY A 64 -0.46 -15.71 39.58
C GLY A 64 -1.17 -16.72 38.66
N GLN A 65 -1.91 -16.26 37.65
CA GLN A 65 -2.53 -17.08 36.61
C GLN A 65 -1.69 -17.08 35.33
N THR A 66 -1.60 -18.21 34.64
CA THR A 66 -0.94 -18.32 33.34
C THR A 66 -1.96 -18.11 32.22
N TYR A 67 -1.54 -17.40 31.18
CA TYR A 67 -2.30 -17.15 29.95
C TYR A 67 -1.43 -17.42 28.73
N PHE A 68 -2.07 -17.70 27.60
CA PHE A 68 -1.42 -17.67 26.29
C PHE A 68 -1.53 -16.27 25.65
N THR A 69 -0.53 -15.84 24.91
CA THR A 69 -0.56 -14.62 24.09
C THR A 69 -0.26 -14.96 22.63
N VAL A 70 -0.92 -14.30 21.69
CA VAL A 70 -0.67 -14.45 20.25
C VAL A 70 -0.34 -13.09 19.67
N HIS A 71 0.82 -12.95 19.04
CA HIS A 71 1.26 -11.70 18.41
C HIS A 71 1.98 -11.95 17.09
N SER A 72 2.23 -10.90 16.31
CA SER A 72 2.91 -11.01 15.01
C SER A 72 3.57 -9.70 14.58
N ARG A 73 4.57 -9.79 13.69
CA ARG A 73 5.26 -8.63 13.12
C ARG A 73 4.32 -7.78 12.25
N GLY A 74 4.30 -6.47 12.47
CA GLY A 74 3.43 -5.55 11.75
C GLY A 74 1.95 -5.67 12.10
N MET A 75 1.61 -6.33 13.21
CA MET A 75 0.23 -6.46 13.70
C MET A 75 0.09 -5.85 15.10
N GLY A 76 -0.99 -5.11 15.29
CA GLY A 76 -1.43 -4.60 16.59
C GLY A 76 -2.46 -5.55 17.24
N LYS A 77 -3.40 -4.97 17.98
CA LYS A 77 -4.50 -5.68 18.67
C LYS A 77 -5.82 -4.94 18.50
N ASP A 78 -6.94 -5.63 18.76
CA ASP A 78 -8.23 -4.97 18.96
C ASP A 78 -8.27 -4.18 20.29
N ASP A 79 -9.17 -3.20 20.40
CA ASP A 79 -9.33 -2.33 21.57
C ASP A 79 -10.63 -2.62 22.36
N LEU A 80 -10.86 -3.88 22.71
CA LEU A 80 -12.02 -4.32 23.51
C LEU A 80 -11.55 -4.99 24.82
N PRO A 81 -11.50 -4.24 25.94
CA PRO A 81 -11.00 -4.77 27.21
C PRO A 81 -11.79 -5.99 27.71
N GLY A 82 -11.07 -6.94 28.29
CA GLY A 82 -11.63 -8.19 28.78
C GLY A 82 -11.89 -9.24 27.70
N GLN A 83 -11.78 -8.90 26.41
CA GLN A 83 -11.87 -9.85 25.30
C GLN A 83 -10.51 -10.52 25.02
N PRO A 84 -10.45 -11.68 24.33
CA PRO A 84 -9.19 -12.32 23.95
C PRO A 84 -8.24 -11.40 23.16
N PHE A 85 -6.97 -11.36 23.57
CA PHE A 85 -5.90 -10.62 22.88
C PHE A 85 -5.51 -11.38 21.60
N LEU A 86 -5.91 -10.83 20.45
CA LEU A 86 -5.67 -11.41 19.13
C LEU A 86 -4.96 -10.38 18.22
N PRO A 87 -4.07 -10.82 17.32
CA PRO A 87 -3.35 -9.94 16.42
C PRO A 87 -4.27 -9.42 15.32
N VAL A 88 -4.18 -8.12 15.05
CA VAL A 88 -4.99 -7.41 14.05
C VAL A 88 -4.09 -6.54 13.17
N PHE A 89 -4.34 -6.57 11.86
CA PHE A 89 -3.69 -5.66 10.92
C PHE A 89 -4.59 -4.46 10.64
N HIS A 90 -3.98 -3.28 10.66
CA HIS A 90 -4.66 -2.03 10.42
C HIS A 90 -3.91 -1.20 9.39
N GLN A 91 -4.66 -0.51 8.53
CA GLN A 91 -4.09 0.42 7.58
C GLN A 91 -5.05 1.55 7.27
N LEU A 92 -4.55 2.78 7.25
CA LEU A 92 -5.32 3.93 6.78
C LEU A 92 -5.39 3.95 5.24
N ILE A 93 -6.62 4.05 4.71
CA ILE A 93 -6.90 4.08 3.28
C ILE A 93 -7.84 5.21 2.87
N SER A 94 -7.65 5.73 1.66
CA SER A 94 -8.55 6.70 1.05
C SER A 94 -9.82 5.97 0.62
N LEU A 95 -10.98 6.51 0.95
CA LEU A 95 -12.28 5.97 0.56
C LEU A 95 -12.84 6.62 -0.72
N ARG A 96 -12.06 7.45 -1.41
CA ARG A 96 -12.48 8.06 -2.68
C ARG A 96 -12.78 6.95 -3.69
N ASN A 97 -14.03 6.94 -4.17
CA ASN A 97 -14.60 5.92 -5.04
C ASN A 97 -14.79 4.51 -4.42
N ILE A 98 -14.50 4.32 -3.13
CA ILE A 98 -14.68 3.04 -2.43
C ILE A 98 -15.89 3.13 -1.51
N LYS A 99 -16.89 2.31 -1.75
CA LYS A 99 -18.08 2.23 -0.90
C LYS A 99 -17.94 1.16 0.17
N ASN A 100 -17.38 0.01 -0.21
CA ASN A 100 -17.20 -1.12 0.68
C ASN A 100 -16.06 -2.02 0.17
N PHE A 101 -15.76 -3.07 0.90
CA PHE A 101 -14.90 -4.15 0.44
C PHE A 101 -15.66 -5.47 0.43
N HIS A 102 -15.53 -6.22 -0.64
CA HIS A 102 -15.80 -7.65 -0.67
C HIS A 102 -14.51 -8.37 -0.32
N PHE A 103 -14.61 -9.43 0.47
CA PHE A 103 -13.45 -10.27 0.74
C PHE A 103 -13.79 -11.75 0.61
N VAL A 104 -12.81 -12.52 0.19
CA VAL A 104 -12.85 -13.98 0.13
C VAL A 104 -11.71 -14.50 0.99
N ILE A 105 -12.06 -15.28 2.01
CA ILE A 105 -11.10 -16.07 2.75
C ILE A 105 -10.70 -17.23 1.84
N GLU A 106 -9.46 -17.21 1.34
CA GLU A 106 -8.99 -18.25 0.42
C GLU A 106 -8.43 -19.47 1.17
N SER A 107 -7.93 -19.27 2.39
CA SER A 107 -7.46 -20.35 3.25
C SER A 107 -7.46 -19.97 4.73
N ASP A 108 -7.70 -20.95 5.59
CA ASP A 108 -7.65 -20.86 7.05
C ASP A 108 -7.18 -22.18 7.68
N THR A 109 -6.84 -22.16 8.97
CA THR A 109 -6.34 -23.33 9.71
C THR A 109 -6.87 -23.31 11.14
N LEU A 110 -7.24 -24.46 11.69
CA LEU A 110 -7.62 -24.61 13.10
C LEU A 110 -6.44 -25.10 13.95
N LEU A 111 -6.20 -24.49 15.11
CA LEU A 111 -5.12 -24.81 16.04
C LEU A 111 -5.67 -24.93 17.47
N SER A 112 -5.53 -26.09 18.11
CA SER A 112 -5.88 -26.21 19.54
C SER A 112 -4.77 -25.62 20.42
N LEU A 113 -5.14 -24.87 21.45
CA LEU A 113 -4.24 -24.39 22.48
C LEU A 113 -3.62 -25.58 23.22
N PRO A 114 -2.31 -25.53 23.52
CA PRO A 114 -1.61 -26.69 24.09
C PRO A 114 -2.15 -27.17 25.44
N VAL A 115 -2.74 -26.26 26.22
CA VAL A 115 -3.47 -26.57 27.46
C VAL A 115 -4.84 -25.91 27.35
N PRO A 116 -5.91 -26.64 26.98
CA PRO A 116 -7.24 -26.04 26.76
C PRO A 116 -7.82 -25.30 27.97
N ALA A 117 -7.36 -25.64 29.18
CA ALA A 117 -7.75 -24.97 30.42
C ALA A 117 -7.02 -23.63 30.66
N VAL A 118 -5.96 -23.33 29.91
CA VAL A 118 -5.25 -22.06 29.95
C VAL A 118 -5.79 -21.18 28.83
N PRO A 119 -6.54 -20.12 29.14
CA PRO A 119 -7.14 -19.27 28.12
C PRO A 119 -6.11 -18.32 27.48
N LEU A 120 -6.47 -17.72 26.34
CA LEU A 120 -5.77 -16.53 25.86
C LEU A 120 -5.86 -15.40 26.90
N LEU A 121 -4.83 -14.56 26.92
CA LEU A 121 -4.77 -13.37 27.75
C LEU A 121 -5.92 -12.43 27.34
N PRO A 122 -6.77 -11.97 28.28
CA PRO A 122 -7.71 -10.91 27.97
C PRO A 122 -6.96 -9.59 27.75
N ILE A 123 -7.42 -8.80 26.79
CA ILE A 123 -6.96 -7.44 26.56
C ILE A 123 -7.10 -6.68 27.90
N PRO A 124 -6.00 -6.13 28.46
CA PRO A 124 -6.06 -5.41 29.71
C PRO A 124 -6.98 -4.18 29.59
N GLN A 125 -7.48 -3.71 30.74
CA GLN A 125 -8.06 -2.38 30.78
C GLN A 125 -6.99 -1.36 30.36
N PRO A 126 -7.32 -0.38 29.51
CA PRO A 126 -6.39 0.65 29.11
C PRO A 126 -5.93 1.41 30.34
N VAL A 127 -4.62 1.55 30.49
CA VAL A 127 -4.02 2.13 31.69
C VAL A 127 -3.53 3.53 31.38
N LEU A 128 -3.93 4.46 32.25
CA LEU A 128 -3.47 5.83 32.19
C LEU A 128 -1.96 5.85 32.38
N THR A 129 -1.28 6.66 31.57
CA THR A 129 0.14 6.93 31.75
C THR A 129 0.40 7.60 33.10
N GLY A 130 -0.61 8.09 33.83
CA GLY A 130 -0.54 8.70 35.17
C GLY A 130 -1.10 7.87 36.34
N ALA A 131 -1.56 6.63 36.12
CA ALA A 131 -2.11 5.80 37.21
C ALA A 131 -1.00 5.26 38.14
N GLU A 132 -1.24 5.21 39.46
CA GLU A 132 -0.31 4.55 40.39
C GLU A 132 -0.10 3.07 40.02
N SER A 133 1.12 2.55 40.29
CA SER A 133 1.51 1.17 39.98
C SER A 133 0.59 0.16 40.65
N SER A 134 -0.44 -0.25 39.91
CA SER A 134 -1.34 -1.32 40.28
C SER A 134 -1.16 -2.45 39.28
N SER A 135 -1.21 -3.70 39.75
CA SER A 135 -1.25 -4.83 38.83
C SER A 135 -2.45 -4.64 37.89
N PRO A 136 -2.31 -4.87 36.59
CA PRO A 136 -3.37 -4.50 35.67
C PRO A 136 -4.65 -5.25 36.07
N LEU A 137 -5.77 -4.53 36.10
CA LEU A 137 -7.07 -5.12 36.38
C LEU A 137 -7.50 -5.91 35.15
N PHE A 138 -7.19 -7.21 35.15
CA PHE A 138 -7.66 -8.15 34.15
C PHE A 138 -9.01 -8.70 34.59
N THR A 139 -10.09 -8.16 34.01
CA THR A 139 -11.42 -8.77 34.13
C THR A 139 -11.77 -9.40 32.80
N ALA A 140 -11.56 -10.71 32.68
CA ALA A 140 -12.03 -11.46 31.52
C ALA A 140 -13.56 -11.31 31.39
N ASP A 141 -14.06 -11.03 30.19
CA ASP A 141 -15.51 -11.06 29.96
C ASP A 141 -15.98 -12.51 30.03
N ILE A 142 -16.55 -12.87 31.18
CA ILE A 142 -17.02 -14.22 31.47
C ILE A 142 -17.98 -14.72 30.38
N ARG A 143 -18.76 -13.83 29.75
CA ARG A 143 -19.67 -14.23 28.68
C ARG A 143 -18.92 -14.69 27.43
N THR A 144 -17.84 -14.00 27.04
CA THR A 144 -17.02 -14.45 25.91
C THR A 144 -16.29 -15.73 26.27
N TYR A 145 -15.62 -15.78 27.42
CA TYR A 145 -14.79 -16.94 27.80
C TYR A 145 -15.58 -18.21 28.14
N GLN A 146 -16.89 -18.11 28.40
CA GLN A 146 -17.78 -19.26 28.60
C GLN A 146 -18.61 -19.62 27.36
N ARG A 147 -18.46 -18.88 26.25
CA ARG A 147 -19.22 -19.12 25.03
C ARG A 147 -18.47 -20.08 24.11
N ASP A 148 -19.12 -21.19 23.76
CA ASP A 148 -18.62 -22.15 22.77
C ASP A 148 -18.92 -21.65 21.35
N ALA A 149 -18.23 -20.58 20.95
CA ALA A 149 -18.30 -19.99 19.62
C ALA A 149 -17.01 -19.23 19.29
N TRP A 150 -16.76 -18.97 18.01
CA TRP A 150 -15.64 -18.16 17.55
C TRP A 150 -15.76 -16.70 18.02
N TYR A 151 -14.64 -16.09 18.38
CA TYR A 151 -14.47 -14.67 18.68
C TYR A 151 -13.31 -14.12 17.83
N PRO A 152 -13.37 -12.87 17.31
CA PRO A 152 -14.48 -11.93 17.42
C PRO A 152 -15.68 -12.31 16.55
N ASP A 153 -16.86 -11.77 16.86
CA ASP A 153 -18.07 -11.95 16.04
C ASP A 153 -18.03 -11.11 14.74
N SER A 154 -17.06 -10.19 14.64
CA SER A 154 -16.91 -9.29 13.50
C SER A 154 -16.38 -10.01 12.26
N ALA A 155 -16.70 -9.44 11.09
CA ALA A 155 -16.14 -9.87 9.82
C ALA A 155 -14.60 -9.80 9.82
N CYS A 156 -13.98 -10.68 9.02
CA CYS A 156 -12.52 -10.78 8.90
C CYS A 156 -11.91 -9.48 8.34
N VAL A 157 -12.59 -8.86 7.36
CA VAL A 157 -12.23 -7.55 6.85
C VAL A 157 -13.36 -6.59 7.16
N THR A 158 -13.02 -5.49 7.82
CA THR A 158 -13.93 -4.38 8.05
C THR A 158 -13.29 -3.08 7.59
N MET A 159 -14.10 -2.16 7.11
CA MET A 159 -13.69 -0.79 6.85
C MET A 159 -14.58 0.15 7.66
N ILE A 160 -13.95 1.02 8.45
CA ILE A 160 -14.65 2.03 9.25
C ILE A 160 -14.18 3.40 8.77
N LYS A 161 -15.12 4.25 8.34
CA LYS A 161 -14.82 5.66 8.06
C LYS A 161 -14.38 6.34 9.36
N GLN A 162 -13.18 6.93 9.36
CA GLN A 162 -12.62 7.66 10.50
C GLN A 162 -13.02 9.14 10.47
N GLY A 163 -13.03 9.75 9.28
CA GLY A 163 -13.35 11.17 9.13
C GLY A 163 -13.14 11.62 7.69
N THR A 164 -13.10 12.92 7.47
CA THR A 164 -12.74 13.53 6.19
C THR A 164 -11.61 14.50 6.44
N LEU A 165 -10.54 14.40 5.65
CA LEU A 165 -9.40 15.29 5.75
C LEU A 165 -9.14 15.96 4.40
N SER A 166 -9.26 17.28 4.35
CA SER A 166 -9.08 18.10 3.16
C SER A 166 -9.92 17.58 1.99
N GLY A 167 -11.18 17.24 2.28
CA GLY A 167 -12.13 16.68 1.31
C GLY A 167 -11.90 15.21 0.94
N GLU A 168 -10.91 14.55 1.53
CA GLU A 168 -10.61 13.15 1.33
C GLU A 168 -11.24 12.28 2.43
N PRO A 169 -12.19 11.39 2.14
CA PRO A 169 -12.76 10.51 3.16
C PRO A 169 -11.72 9.45 3.56
N ILE A 170 -11.41 9.41 4.85
CA ILE A 170 -10.40 8.51 5.43
C ILE A 170 -11.09 7.31 6.05
N GLY A 171 -10.61 6.10 5.73
CA GLY A 171 -11.08 4.85 6.30
C GLY A 171 -9.95 4.07 6.96
N LEU A 172 -10.28 3.38 8.04
CA LEU A 172 -9.42 2.36 8.64
C LEU A 172 -9.83 1.00 8.06
N LEU A 173 -8.95 0.40 7.27
CA LEU A 173 -9.06 -1.00 6.88
C LEU A 173 -8.53 -1.86 8.03
N THR A 174 -9.37 -2.72 8.56
CA THR A 174 -9.02 -3.66 9.63
C THR A 174 -9.14 -5.08 9.12
N ILE A 175 -8.08 -5.87 9.31
CA ILE A 175 -8.02 -7.27 8.93
C ILE A 175 -7.74 -8.10 10.19
N ARG A 176 -8.66 -9.02 10.50
CA ARG A 176 -8.65 -9.90 11.68
C ARG A 176 -8.43 -11.35 11.24
N PRO A 177 -7.18 -11.77 11.06
CA PRO A 177 -6.91 -13.09 10.53
C PRO A 177 -6.99 -14.18 11.60
N VAL A 178 -7.19 -13.88 12.88
CA VAL A 178 -7.23 -14.89 13.95
C VAL A 178 -8.54 -14.80 14.71
N TYR A 179 -9.19 -15.95 14.88
CA TYR A 179 -10.38 -16.14 15.71
C TYR A 179 -10.08 -17.14 16.82
N TYR A 180 -10.72 -17.03 17.98
CA TYR A 180 -10.55 -17.90 19.14
C TYR A 180 -11.89 -18.43 19.64
N ASN A 181 -12.00 -19.74 19.89
CA ASN A 181 -13.09 -20.35 20.65
C ASN A 181 -12.59 -20.65 22.07
N PRO A 182 -13.08 -19.92 23.09
CA PRO A 182 -12.60 -20.06 24.46
C PRO A 182 -12.95 -21.37 25.17
N VAL A 183 -14.09 -21.99 24.84
CA VAL A 183 -14.53 -23.24 25.48
C VAL A 183 -13.78 -24.44 24.92
N GLN A 184 -13.55 -24.44 23.61
CA GLN A 184 -12.77 -25.47 22.93
C GLN A 184 -11.26 -25.26 23.10
N GLY A 185 -10.85 -24.04 23.47
CA GLY A 185 -9.45 -23.63 23.48
C GLY A 185 -8.82 -23.74 22.10
N THR A 186 -9.51 -23.29 21.05
CA THR A 186 -9.05 -23.43 19.64
C THR A 186 -8.94 -22.06 18.96
N LEU A 187 -7.93 -21.89 18.11
CA LEU A 187 -7.73 -20.74 17.23
C LEU A 187 -8.07 -21.12 15.79
N ARG A 188 -8.72 -20.23 15.06
CA ARG A 188 -8.90 -20.30 13.60
C ARG A 188 -8.08 -19.18 12.99
N ILE A 189 -7.01 -19.55 12.29
CA ILE A 189 -6.06 -18.62 11.66
C ILE A 189 -6.30 -18.62 10.16
N ILE A 190 -6.87 -17.54 9.65
CA ILE A 190 -6.97 -17.24 8.23
C ILE A 190 -5.57 -16.94 7.70
N ARG A 191 -5.21 -17.51 6.55
CA ARG A 191 -3.86 -17.39 5.97
C ARG A 191 -3.81 -16.38 4.85
N LYS A 192 -4.79 -16.41 3.98
CA LYS A 192 -4.87 -15.56 2.79
C LYS A 192 -6.27 -15.01 2.61
N ILE A 193 -6.34 -13.71 2.42
CA ILE A 193 -7.58 -12.97 2.21
C ILE A 193 -7.44 -12.18 0.92
N ARG A 194 -8.34 -12.43 -0.03
CA ARG A 194 -8.51 -11.60 -1.22
C ARG A 194 -9.53 -10.53 -0.92
N ILE A 195 -9.22 -9.28 -1.22
CA ILE A 195 -10.02 -8.10 -0.87
C ILE A 195 -10.23 -7.28 -2.15
N GLN A 196 -11.49 -7.03 -2.49
CA GLN A 196 -11.90 -6.28 -3.67
C GLN A 196 -12.74 -5.07 -3.25
N PRO A 197 -12.36 -3.83 -3.61
CA PRO A 197 -13.17 -2.65 -3.36
C PRO A 197 -14.43 -2.66 -4.24
N GLU A 198 -15.58 -2.40 -3.62
CA GLU A 198 -16.85 -2.10 -4.28
C GLU A 198 -16.83 -0.62 -4.68
N GLU A 199 -16.98 -0.32 -5.97
CA GLU A 199 -17.14 1.07 -6.44
C GLU A 199 -18.46 1.65 -5.95
N GLY A 200 -18.45 2.86 -5.40
CA GLY A 200 -19.74 3.49 -5.09
C GLY A 200 -19.76 4.81 -4.33
N PHE A 201 -18.62 5.43 -3.99
CA PHE A 201 -18.63 6.82 -3.54
C PHE A 201 -18.39 7.77 -4.71
N THR A 202 -19.45 8.31 -5.30
CA THR A 202 -19.35 9.63 -5.92
C THR A 202 -19.15 10.64 -4.79
N PRO A 203 -18.12 11.51 -4.83
CA PRO A 203 -17.98 12.56 -3.83
C PRO A 203 -19.29 13.36 -3.76
N SER A 204 -19.92 13.42 -2.59
CA SER A 204 -21.03 14.34 -2.36
C SER A 204 -20.53 15.76 -2.67
N GLU A 205 -21.33 16.57 -3.36
CA GLU A 205 -21.06 17.96 -3.80
C GLU A 205 -20.75 18.98 -2.65
N GLY A 206 -20.41 18.51 -1.44
CA GLY A 206 -20.35 19.30 -0.21
C GLY A 206 -18.99 19.92 0.15
N ALA A 207 -17.85 19.43 -0.34
CA ALA A 207 -16.54 20.02 0.00
C ALA A 207 -16.17 21.14 -0.99
N LYS A 208 -16.66 22.34 -0.69
CA LYS A 208 -16.55 23.56 -1.51
C LYS A 208 -15.22 24.31 -1.30
N SER A 209 -14.09 23.69 -1.63
CA SER A 209 -12.95 24.46 -2.14
C SER A 209 -12.61 23.92 -3.52
N ALA A 210 -12.80 24.76 -4.54
CA ALA A 210 -12.61 24.39 -5.94
C ALA A 210 -11.17 23.93 -6.24
N LEU A 211 -10.20 24.44 -5.50
CA LEU A 211 -8.78 24.10 -5.64
C LEU A 211 -8.47 22.70 -5.12
N ILE A 212 -9.03 22.32 -3.97
CA ILE A 212 -8.83 21.01 -3.34
C ILE A 212 -9.32 19.89 -4.26
N ASN A 213 -10.52 20.03 -4.82
CA ASN A 213 -11.09 19.03 -5.72
C ASN A 213 -10.27 18.84 -7.00
N LYS A 214 -9.59 19.88 -7.50
CA LYS A 214 -8.74 19.80 -8.70
C LYS A 214 -7.44 19.03 -8.44
N MET A 215 -6.87 19.14 -7.23
CA MET A 215 -5.64 18.44 -6.84
C MET A 215 -5.84 16.93 -6.65
N LEU A 216 -7.06 16.51 -6.28
CA LEU A 216 -7.38 15.12 -5.89
C LEU A 216 -7.85 14.23 -7.06
N GLN A 217 -7.79 14.70 -8.31
CA GLN A 217 -8.38 14.00 -9.48
C GLN A 217 -7.60 12.77 -9.98
N HIS A 218 -6.41 12.52 -9.46
CA HIS A 218 -5.60 11.38 -9.89
C HIS A 218 -4.95 10.72 -8.69
N LYS A 219 -5.44 9.53 -8.29
CA LYS A 219 -4.68 8.37 -7.76
C LYS A 219 -5.57 7.47 -6.88
N ILE A 220 -5.31 6.17 -6.92
CA ILE A 220 -6.11 5.11 -6.30
C ILE A 220 -5.24 4.38 -5.24
N LEU A 221 -5.78 4.30 -4.02
CA LEU A 221 -5.52 3.31 -2.94
C LEU A 221 -4.42 3.47 -1.88
N TYR A 222 -3.65 4.56 -1.78
CA TYR A 222 -2.69 4.71 -0.66
C TYR A 222 -2.73 6.11 -0.05
N LEU A 223 -3.02 6.21 1.25
CA LEU A 223 -3.08 7.48 1.99
C LEU A 223 -1.71 7.98 2.45
N GLY A 224 -0.78 7.08 2.77
CA GLY A 224 0.50 7.46 3.39
C GLY A 224 1.26 8.52 2.59
N GLN A 225 1.54 8.24 1.31
CA GLN A 225 2.37 9.13 0.50
C GLN A 225 1.73 10.46 0.07
N GLN A 226 0.51 10.84 0.50
CA GLN A 226 -0.15 12.03 -0.06
C GLN A 226 -0.95 12.89 0.92
N LEU A 227 -1.17 12.42 2.16
CA LEU A 227 -1.91 13.15 3.19
C LEU A 227 -1.28 14.51 3.54
N LYS A 228 0.05 14.57 3.69
CA LYS A 228 0.74 15.82 4.01
C LYS A 228 0.58 16.87 2.91
N ASP A 229 0.65 16.45 1.65
CA ASP A 229 0.57 17.31 0.47
C ASP A 229 -0.84 17.90 0.28
N THR A 230 -1.88 17.26 0.82
CA THR A 230 -3.22 17.85 0.84
C THR A 230 -3.36 18.94 1.89
N MET A 231 -2.52 18.99 2.93
CA MET A 231 -2.61 20.08 3.94
C MET A 231 -1.54 21.16 3.74
N THR A 232 -0.33 20.79 3.30
CA THR A 232 0.77 21.71 3.06
C THR A 232 0.77 22.17 1.61
N ARG A 233 0.36 23.41 1.37
CA ARG A 233 0.12 23.96 0.03
C ARG A 233 0.99 25.19 -0.19
N MET A 234 1.41 25.40 -1.44
CA MET A 234 2.13 26.61 -1.85
C MET A 234 1.20 27.55 -2.62
N PRO A 235 1.26 28.87 -2.36
CA PRO A 235 1.99 29.49 -1.25
C PRO A 235 1.36 29.14 0.12
N ILE A 236 2.16 29.17 1.19
CA ILE A 236 1.70 28.77 2.53
C ILE A 236 0.77 29.84 3.10
N SER A 237 -0.44 29.44 3.48
CA SER A 237 -1.41 30.29 4.18
C SER A 237 -1.43 29.97 5.68
N TYR A 238 -1.52 30.99 6.52
CA TYR A 238 -1.38 30.88 7.98
C TYR A 238 -2.35 31.84 8.68
N VAL A 239 -3.15 31.32 9.61
CA VAL A 239 -4.11 32.10 10.39
C VAL A 239 -3.64 32.25 11.84
N ILE A 240 -3.74 33.45 12.38
CA ILE A 240 -3.52 33.73 13.82
C ILE A 240 -4.86 34.14 14.44
N LEU A 241 -5.33 33.37 15.43
CA LEU A 241 -6.46 33.74 16.29
C LEU A 241 -5.92 34.34 17.59
N ALA A 242 -6.28 35.59 17.91
CA ALA A 242 -5.71 36.29 19.08
C ALA A 242 -6.71 37.22 19.76
N ASP A 243 -6.43 37.63 21.01
CA ASP A 243 -7.12 38.76 21.62
C ASP A 243 -6.51 40.08 21.13
N THR A 244 -7.33 41.12 21.03
CA THR A 244 -6.89 42.48 20.65
C THR A 244 -5.74 43.02 21.50
N MET A 245 -5.62 42.60 22.77
CA MET A 245 -4.50 43.00 23.64
C MET A 245 -3.13 42.54 23.12
N PHE A 246 -3.09 41.53 22.26
CA PHE A 246 -1.86 41.00 21.67
C PHE A 246 -1.45 41.67 20.36
N ARG A 247 -2.27 42.58 19.82
CA ARG A 247 -2.06 43.18 18.50
C ARG A 247 -0.66 43.76 18.32
N GLN A 248 -0.15 44.46 19.32
CA GLN A 248 1.16 45.11 19.26
C GLN A 248 2.31 44.09 19.32
N VAL A 249 2.24 43.12 20.24
CA VAL A 249 3.31 42.14 20.44
C VAL A 249 3.39 41.10 19.31
N LEU A 250 2.30 40.90 18.55
CA LEU A 250 2.29 40.03 17.38
C LEU A 250 2.99 40.60 16.14
N GLN A 251 3.16 41.93 16.04
CA GLN A 251 3.67 42.55 14.82
C GLN A 251 5.05 42.06 14.37
N PRO A 252 6.06 41.88 15.25
CA PRO A 252 7.36 41.34 14.84
C PRO A 252 7.28 39.93 14.26
N PHE A 253 6.41 39.09 14.83
CA PHE A 253 6.18 37.72 14.37
C PHE A 253 5.44 37.69 13.03
N ILE A 254 4.37 38.48 12.88
CA ILE A 254 3.64 38.62 11.61
C ILE A 254 4.58 39.07 10.50
N LYS A 255 5.40 40.11 10.77
CA LYS A 255 6.39 40.61 9.82
C LYS A 255 7.39 39.51 9.44
N TRP A 256 7.87 38.74 10.40
CA TRP A 256 8.78 37.64 10.14
C TRP A 256 8.15 36.55 9.28
N LYS A 257 6.94 36.09 9.62
CA LYS A 257 6.25 35.05 8.83
C LYS A 257 5.93 35.52 7.41
N LYS A 258 5.54 36.78 7.23
CA LYS A 258 5.40 37.37 5.88
C LYS A 258 6.72 37.42 5.11
N GLN A 259 7.82 37.75 5.79
CA GLN A 259 9.15 37.82 5.19
C GLN A 259 9.62 36.46 4.65
N ILE A 260 9.22 35.35 5.27
CA ILE A 260 9.48 33.97 4.80
C ILE A 260 8.40 33.42 3.87
N GLY A 261 7.58 34.29 3.27
CA GLY A 261 6.63 33.92 2.22
C GLY A 261 5.28 33.38 2.71
N TYR A 262 4.93 33.53 3.99
CA TYR A 262 3.63 33.06 4.49
C TYR A 262 2.56 34.14 4.35
N HIS A 263 1.42 33.77 3.78
CA HIS A 263 0.24 34.62 3.70
C HIS A 263 -0.49 34.61 5.04
N ILE A 264 -0.33 35.69 5.81
CA ILE A 264 -0.87 35.80 7.18
C ILE A 264 -2.24 36.47 7.18
N THR A 265 -3.23 35.77 7.76
CA THR A 265 -4.51 36.34 8.17
C THR A 265 -4.59 36.37 9.69
N VAL A 266 -4.98 37.50 10.28
CA VAL A 266 -5.16 37.63 11.73
C VAL A 266 -6.63 37.86 12.06
N VAL A 267 -7.15 37.07 12.99
CA VAL A 267 -8.51 37.13 13.50
C VAL A 267 -8.44 37.54 14.96
N TYR A 268 -9.04 38.68 15.32
CA TYR A 268 -9.06 39.13 16.70
C TYR A 268 -10.42 38.88 17.37
N LYS A 269 -10.40 38.25 18.56
CA LYS A 269 -11.59 38.09 19.41
C LYS A 269 -12.21 39.46 19.70
N GLY A 270 -13.53 39.55 19.59
CA GLY A 270 -14.31 40.74 19.86
C GLY A 270 -14.44 41.72 18.69
N GLU A 271 -13.73 41.49 17.57
CA GLU A 271 -13.92 42.29 16.35
C GLU A 271 -15.23 41.93 15.62
N ASN A 272 -15.66 42.84 14.74
CA ASN A 272 -16.90 42.69 13.99
C ASN A 272 -16.88 41.40 13.16
N GLY A 273 -17.88 40.53 13.35
CA GLY A 273 -17.97 39.23 12.68
C GLY A 273 -17.16 38.09 13.31
N VAL A 274 -16.43 38.33 14.41
CA VAL A 274 -15.65 37.29 15.13
C VAL A 274 -16.33 36.88 16.44
N GLY A 275 -16.97 37.82 17.15
CA GLY A 275 -17.62 37.56 18.44
C GLY A 275 -16.65 37.27 19.59
N ASN A 276 -17.18 36.83 20.73
CA ASN A 276 -16.41 36.58 21.96
C ASN A 276 -16.50 35.13 22.47
N THR A 277 -17.20 34.25 21.76
CA THR A 277 -17.34 32.83 22.13
C THR A 277 -16.49 31.95 21.21
N ALA A 278 -16.18 30.73 21.66
CA ALA A 278 -15.42 29.77 20.88
C ALA A 278 -16.11 29.45 19.54
N GLU A 279 -17.44 29.31 19.55
CA GLU A 279 -18.25 29.01 18.37
C GLU A 279 -18.19 30.13 17.33
N ALA A 280 -18.24 31.40 17.77
CA ALA A 280 -18.20 32.54 16.85
C ALA A 280 -16.81 32.67 16.19
N MET A 281 -15.74 32.45 16.96
CA MET A 281 -14.37 32.42 16.42
C MET A 281 -14.15 31.24 15.47
N HIS A 282 -14.63 30.04 15.81
CA HIS A 282 -14.61 28.88 14.93
C HIS A 282 -15.32 29.15 13.61
N GLU A 283 -16.54 29.71 13.65
CA GLU A 283 -17.28 30.02 12.42
C GLU A 283 -16.51 30.99 11.52
N LYS A 284 -15.78 31.94 12.10
CA LYS A 284 -14.91 32.83 11.33
C LYS A 284 -13.75 32.10 10.67
N LEU A 285 -13.09 31.20 11.39
CA LEU A 285 -12.00 30.38 10.84
C LEU A 285 -12.51 29.46 9.72
N ARG A 286 -13.68 28.86 9.93
CA ARG A 286 -14.39 28.04 8.94
C ARG A 286 -14.70 28.85 7.68
N GLU A 287 -15.20 30.07 7.81
CA GLU A 287 -15.45 30.99 6.68
C GLU A 287 -14.18 31.25 5.87
N ILE A 288 -13.04 31.50 6.53
CA ILE A 288 -11.75 31.72 5.87
C ILE A 288 -11.33 30.49 5.05
N PHE A 289 -11.46 29.29 5.64
CA PHE A 289 -11.12 28.05 4.96
C PHE A 289 -12.01 27.78 3.75
N MET A 290 -13.33 27.94 3.91
CA MET A 290 -14.33 27.65 2.88
C MET A 290 -14.30 28.64 1.71
N ASN A 291 -13.84 29.88 1.93
CA ASN A 291 -13.73 30.91 0.89
C ASN A 291 -12.35 30.92 0.19
N SER A 292 -11.57 29.84 0.31
CA SER A 292 -10.25 29.70 -0.31
C SER A 292 -10.29 29.70 -1.85
N SER A 293 -9.25 30.25 -2.47
CA SER A 293 -9.05 30.33 -3.93
C SER A 293 -7.61 29.96 -4.29
N ALA A 294 -7.25 30.01 -5.59
CA ALA A 294 -5.87 29.82 -6.02
C ALA A 294 -4.93 30.92 -5.46
N ASP A 295 -5.41 32.16 -5.42
CA ASP A 295 -4.64 33.33 -4.94
C ASP A 295 -4.68 33.48 -3.42
N ASN A 296 -5.65 32.85 -2.75
CA ASN A 296 -5.78 32.78 -1.30
C ASN A 296 -6.02 31.32 -0.87
N PRO A 297 -4.96 30.49 -0.85
CA PRO A 297 -5.10 29.07 -0.56
C PRO A 297 -5.65 28.84 0.85
N PRO A 298 -6.31 27.69 1.09
CA PRO A 298 -6.79 27.35 2.42
C PRO A 298 -5.62 27.36 3.42
N PRO A 299 -5.84 27.82 4.66
CA PRO A 299 -4.79 27.84 5.67
C PRO A 299 -4.12 26.47 5.85
N THR A 300 -2.80 26.44 5.93
CA THR A 300 -2.03 25.25 6.35
C THR A 300 -1.84 25.24 7.86
N TYR A 301 -1.71 26.43 8.47
CA TYR A 301 -1.43 26.59 9.89
C TYR A 301 -2.45 27.48 10.61
N LEU A 302 -2.77 27.14 11.86
CA LEU A 302 -3.52 27.97 12.80
C LEU A 302 -2.74 28.15 14.11
N LEU A 303 -2.40 29.39 14.46
CA LEU A 303 -1.86 29.72 15.77
C LEU A 303 -2.90 30.42 16.65
N ILE A 304 -3.14 29.85 17.82
CA ILE A 304 -4.02 30.44 18.85
C ILE A 304 -3.16 31.18 19.87
N CYS A 305 -3.33 32.48 19.99
CA CYS A 305 -2.57 33.36 20.87
C CYS A 305 -3.45 33.80 22.04
N GLY A 306 -3.25 33.14 23.18
CA GLY A 306 -3.98 33.40 24.42
C GLY A 306 -4.13 32.13 25.26
N ASP A 307 -4.23 32.29 26.58
CA ASP A 307 -4.68 31.25 27.52
C ASP A 307 -6.17 30.93 27.28
N HIS A 308 -6.70 29.83 27.80
CA HIS A 308 -8.13 29.50 27.79
C HIS A 308 -9.00 30.64 28.34
N GLU A 309 -8.56 31.33 29.39
CA GLU A 309 -9.30 32.48 29.96
C GLU A 309 -9.36 33.68 29.00
N VAL A 310 -8.44 33.76 28.04
CA VAL A 310 -8.33 34.85 27.06
C VAL A 310 -8.99 34.44 25.74
N ILE A 311 -8.59 33.32 25.16
CA ILE A 311 -9.21 32.70 23.99
C ILE A 311 -9.83 31.37 24.44
N PRO A 312 -11.15 31.33 24.72
CA PRO A 312 -11.82 30.14 25.22
C PRO A 312 -11.58 28.95 24.30
N ALA A 313 -11.24 27.80 24.87
CA ALA A 313 -11.14 26.53 24.15
C ALA A 313 -12.50 25.80 24.17
N PHE A 314 -12.64 24.78 23.34
CA PHE A 314 -13.82 23.93 23.36
C PHE A 314 -13.72 22.87 24.45
N TYR A 315 -14.87 22.32 24.85
CA TYR A 315 -14.92 21.08 25.60
C TYR A 315 -14.92 19.89 24.64
N GLY A 316 -14.02 18.93 24.88
CA GLY A 316 -13.90 17.68 24.14
C GLY A 316 -15.19 16.87 24.24
N LYS A 317 -15.59 16.24 23.12
CA LYS A 317 -16.84 15.47 23.05
C LYS A 317 -16.68 14.07 23.63
N THR A 318 -15.45 13.62 23.90
CA THR A 318 -15.19 12.30 24.48
C THR A 318 -15.14 12.28 26.01
N SER A 319 -14.74 13.37 26.69
CA SER A 319 -14.61 13.35 28.17
C SER A 319 -14.56 14.72 28.88
N GLY A 320 -15.12 15.80 28.31
CA GLY A 320 -15.29 17.08 29.03
C GLY A 320 -13.99 17.83 29.39
N HIS A 321 -12.86 17.45 28.81
CA HIS A 321 -11.58 18.17 28.90
C HIS A 321 -11.52 19.33 27.90
N LEU A 322 -10.52 20.21 28.01
CA LEU A 322 -10.34 21.31 27.06
C LEU A 322 -9.60 20.87 25.80
N THR A 323 -10.03 21.37 24.65
CA THR A 323 -9.42 21.10 23.35
C THR A 323 -9.52 22.27 22.37
N ASP A 324 -8.48 22.45 21.57
CA ASP A 324 -8.40 23.36 20.43
C ASP A 324 -8.70 22.68 19.10
N LEU A 325 -8.86 21.34 19.07
CA LEU A 325 -9.16 20.57 17.86
C LEU A 325 -10.31 21.18 17.06
N TYR A 326 -11.37 21.61 17.75
CA TYR A 326 -12.56 22.15 17.12
C TYR A 326 -12.37 23.56 16.56
N TYR A 327 -11.26 24.24 16.79
CA TYR A 327 -10.88 25.41 15.97
C TYR A 327 -10.31 25.03 14.61
N ALA A 328 -9.85 23.79 14.43
CA ALA A 328 -9.20 23.30 13.23
C ALA A 328 -10.07 22.32 12.41
N GLU A 329 -11.20 21.84 12.93
CA GLU A 329 -12.16 20.99 12.22
C GLU A 329 -13.21 21.87 11.52
N TYR A 330 -13.45 21.71 10.21
CA TYR A 330 -14.33 22.60 9.43
C TYR A 330 -15.43 21.89 8.62
N ASN A 331 -15.43 20.57 8.57
CA ASN A 331 -16.33 19.75 7.77
C ASN A 331 -17.71 19.54 8.43
N GLY A 332 -17.78 19.66 9.76
CA GLY A 332 -18.99 19.41 10.53
C GLY A 332 -19.41 17.93 10.53
N ASN A 333 -20.70 17.64 10.78
CA ASN A 333 -21.26 16.27 10.73
C ASN A 333 -20.57 15.23 11.64
N ASN A 334 -20.15 15.64 12.84
CA ASN A 334 -19.47 14.79 13.82
C ASN A 334 -18.07 14.29 13.39
N ASP A 335 -17.45 14.94 12.41
CA ASP A 335 -16.01 14.79 12.12
C ASP A 335 -15.15 15.27 13.31
N TYR A 336 -13.88 14.90 13.29
CA TYR A 336 -12.89 15.24 14.31
C TYR A 336 -11.46 15.31 13.77
N LEU A 337 -11.28 15.30 12.44
CA LEU A 337 -9.97 15.48 11.82
C LEU A 337 -9.69 16.96 11.57
N PRO A 338 -8.52 17.48 11.99
CA PRO A 338 -8.19 18.88 11.79
C PRO A 338 -7.82 19.11 10.33
N GLU A 339 -8.38 20.14 9.72
CA GLU A 339 -8.09 20.57 8.35
C GLU A 339 -6.82 21.41 8.23
N VAL A 340 -6.25 21.81 9.37
CA VAL A 340 -5.07 22.67 9.48
C VAL A 340 -4.19 22.18 10.62
N TYR A 341 -2.87 22.33 10.49
CA TYR A 341 -1.96 22.10 11.61
C TYR A 341 -2.10 23.25 12.62
N TYR A 342 -2.37 22.94 13.89
CA TYR A 342 -2.68 23.96 14.89
C TYR A 342 -1.78 23.88 16.13
N GLY A 343 -1.64 25.02 16.81
CA GLY A 343 -0.92 25.13 18.08
C GLY A 343 -1.35 26.37 18.86
N ARG A 344 -1.06 26.40 20.16
CA ARG A 344 -1.42 27.51 21.06
C ARG A 344 -0.18 28.11 21.71
N MET A 345 0.01 29.42 21.58
CA MET A 345 0.89 30.19 22.47
C MET A 345 0.06 30.71 23.63
N SER A 346 -0.01 29.93 24.71
CA SER A 346 -0.84 30.26 25.87
C SER A 346 -0.24 31.42 26.67
N ALA A 347 -1.00 32.50 26.81
CA ALA A 347 -0.59 33.71 27.50
C ALA A 347 -1.80 34.44 28.09
N ARG A 348 -1.68 34.92 29.33
CA ARG A 348 -2.63 35.82 29.99
C ARG A 348 -2.26 37.29 29.84
N THR A 349 -1.01 37.58 29.48
CA THR A 349 -0.51 38.95 29.35
C THR A 349 0.31 39.12 28.06
N PRO A 350 0.38 40.34 27.50
CA PRO A 350 1.21 40.62 26.32
C PRO A 350 2.68 40.22 26.51
N GLU A 351 3.23 40.35 27.71
CA GLU A 351 4.61 39.98 28.03
C GLU A 351 4.85 38.46 27.90
N GLN A 352 3.92 37.64 28.39
CA GLN A 352 4.01 36.18 28.27
C GLN A 352 3.96 35.72 26.82
N LEU A 353 3.12 36.35 25.99
CA LEU A 353 3.07 36.05 24.57
C LEU A 353 4.36 36.52 23.86
N LYS A 354 4.82 37.73 24.15
CA LYS A 354 6.05 38.29 23.60
C LYS A 354 7.25 37.36 23.83
N ASN A 355 7.40 36.81 25.04
CA ASN A 355 8.47 35.87 25.36
C ASN A 355 8.46 34.62 24.47
N GLN A 356 7.28 34.07 24.18
CA GLN A 356 7.12 32.91 23.31
C GLN A 356 7.45 33.23 21.85
N LEU A 357 6.96 34.38 21.37
CA LEU A 357 7.21 34.87 20.01
C LEU A 357 8.70 35.17 19.79
N ASP A 358 9.37 35.83 20.75
CA ASP A 358 10.79 36.17 20.65
C ASP A 358 11.67 34.91 20.57
N LYS A 359 11.40 33.89 21.40
CA LYS A 359 12.10 32.60 21.34
C LYS A 359 11.90 31.91 19.99
N THR A 360 10.68 31.93 19.47
CA THR A 360 10.33 31.32 18.17
C THR A 360 11.08 32.00 17.04
N ILE A 361 11.09 33.34 17.00
CA ILE A 361 11.81 34.13 15.97
C ILE A 361 13.33 33.91 16.07
N GLU A 362 13.89 33.90 17.28
CA GLU A 362 15.32 33.67 17.50
C GLU A 362 15.75 32.28 17.02
N TYR A 363 14.95 31.26 17.34
CA TYR A 363 15.18 29.88 16.94
C TYR A 363 15.04 29.71 15.42
N GLU A 364 13.92 30.14 14.82
CA GLU A 364 13.61 29.93 13.39
C GLU A 364 14.58 30.68 12.46
N LYS A 365 15.04 31.87 12.88
CA LYS A 365 16.10 32.61 12.16
C LYS A 365 17.50 32.05 12.38
N CYS A 366 17.66 31.06 13.27
CA CYS A 366 18.95 30.55 13.72
C CYS A 366 19.86 31.67 14.28
N LEU A 367 19.29 32.61 15.06
CA LEU A 367 20.01 33.72 15.70
C LEU A 367 20.48 33.39 17.13
N LEU A 368 20.35 32.12 17.53
CA LEU A 368 20.80 31.59 18.81
C LEU A 368 22.30 31.89 18.99
N PRO A 369 22.77 32.36 20.17
CA PRO A 369 24.19 32.66 20.43
C PRO A 369 25.12 31.46 20.24
N SER A 370 24.59 30.24 20.40
CA SER A 370 25.28 29.00 20.11
C SER A 370 24.28 27.96 19.60
N THR A 371 24.66 27.25 18.53
CA THR A 371 23.88 26.15 17.96
C THR A 371 24.38 24.77 18.39
N GLU A 372 25.43 24.70 19.24
CA GLU A 372 26.02 23.41 19.66
C GLU A 372 25.01 22.58 20.45
N TYR A 373 24.13 23.21 21.23
CA TYR A 373 23.16 22.48 22.03
C TYR A 373 22.12 21.70 21.19
N LEU A 374 21.95 22.06 19.91
CA LEU A 374 20.95 21.48 19.00
C LEU A 374 21.29 20.05 18.56
N ASP A 375 22.54 19.59 18.69
CA ASP A 375 22.90 18.19 18.46
C ASP A 375 22.68 17.28 19.68
N THR A 376 22.33 17.85 20.83
CA THR A 376 22.22 17.10 22.07
C THR A 376 20.75 16.83 22.37
N ALA A 377 20.39 15.55 22.51
CA ALA A 377 19.05 15.11 22.86
C ALA A 377 19.01 14.47 24.26
N MET A 378 17.86 14.53 24.91
CA MET A 378 17.62 13.86 26.19
C MET A 378 16.35 13.02 26.10
N LEU A 379 16.49 11.72 26.33
CA LEU A 379 15.40 10.76 26.24
C LEU A 379 15.19 10.12 27.62
N ILE A 380 13.99 10.26 28.17
CA ILE A 380 13.67 9.90 29.56
C ILE A 380 12.46 8.95 29.58
N ALA A 381 12.67 7.74 30.09
CA ALA A 381 11.58 6.88 30.54
C ALA A 381 11.34 7.12 32.03
N GLY A 382 10.16 7.64 32.36
CA GLY A 382 9.72 7.86 33.74
C GLY A 382 9.58 6.55 34.52
N VAL A 383 9.47 6.63 35.84
CA VAL A 383 9.44 5.44 36.69
C VAL A 383 8.03 4.89 36.86
N ASP A 384 7.79 3.70 36.29
CA ASP A 384 6.63 2.84 36.55
C ASP A 384 7.13 1.38 36.55
N TYR A 385 6.91 0.59 37.60
CA TYR A 385 7.44 -0.78 37.67
C TYR A 385 6.67 -1.83 36.84
N THR A 386 5.50 -1.47 36.33
CA THR A 386 4.65 -2.33 35.51
C THR A 386 4.83 -2.01 34.02
N TYR A 387 4.73 -0.74 33.64
CA TYR A 387 4.66 -0.30 32.25
C TYR A 387 5.99 0.26 31.74
N ALA A 388 6.76 0.99 32.54
CA ALA A 388 7.99 1.61 32.03
C ALA A 388 9.05 0.61 31.52
N PRO A 389 9.24 -0.61 32.06
CA PRO A 389 10.19 -1.56 31.49
C PRO A 389 9.93 -1.93 30.02
N THR A 390 8.66 -2.00 29.61
CA THR A 390 8.27 -2.42 28.25
C THR A 390 7.89 -1.22 27.39
N TYR A 391 7.08 -0.30 27.92
CA TYR A 391 6.53 0.83 27.17
C TYR A 391 7.49 2.00 27.17
N GLY A 392 7.82 2.52 28.36
CA GLY A 392 8.70 3.69 28.50
C GLY A 392 10.10 3.42 27.94
N ASN A 393 10.78 2.39 28.45
CA ASN A 393 12.08 1.97 27.93
C ASN A 393 11.98 1.50 26.48
N GLY A 394 10.90 0.83 26.06
CA GLY A 394 10.70 0.43 24.66
C GLY A 394 10.68 1.59 23.69
N GLN A 395 9.91 2.64 23.99
CA GLN A 395 9.87 3.87 23.21
C GLN A 395 11.25 4.55 23.14
N ILE A 396 11.96 4.66 24.27
CA ILE A 396 13.27 5.31 24.32
C ILE A 396 14.34 4.47 23.61
N ASN A 397 14.28 3.14 23.73
CA ASN A 397 15.16 2.21 23.02
C ASN A 397 14.94 2.31 21.51
N TYR A 398 13.68 2.35 21.05
CA TYR A 398 13.36 2.56 19.64
C TYR A 398 13.94 3.86 19.10
N ALA A 399 13.65 4.96 19.79
CA ALA A 399 14.08 6.29 19.38
C ALA A 399 15.61 6.39 19.33
N SER A 400 16.32 5.86 20.32
CA SER A 400 17.78 5.88 20.36
C SER A 400 18.44 4.94 19.36
N ALA A 401 17.89 3.73 19.16
CA ALA A 401 18.43 2.77 18.20
C ALA A 401 18.36 3.30 16.77
N ASN A 402 17.23 3.90 16.38
CA ASN A 402 16.98 4.31 15.00
C ASN A 402 17.40 5.76 14.71
N TYR A 403 17.23 6.68 15.66
CA TYR A 403 17.24 8.13 15.35
C TYR A 403 18.20 8.95 16.21
N PHE A 404 18.06 8.89 17.53
CA PHE A 404 18.83 9.70 18.47
C PHE A 404 20.17 9.03 18.80
N ASN A 405 21.06 8.99 17.81
CA ASN A 405 22.37 8.34 17.90
C ASN A 405 23.44 9.09 17.09
N SER A 406 24.69 8.69 17.29
CA SER A 406 25.85 9.33 16.66
C SER A 406 25.87 9.21 15.14
N SER A 407 25.30 8.14 14.56
CA SER A 407 25.19 7.98 13.09
C SER A 407 24.32 9.06 12.45
N ASN A 408 23.33 9.57 13.18
CA ASN A 408 22.50 10.70 12.73
C ASN A 408 23.07 12.07 13.15
N GLY A 409 24.24 12.10 13.81
CA GLY A 409 24.85 13.32 14.31
C GLY A 409 24.18 13.85 15.58
N VAL A 410 23.61 12.97 16.40
CA VAL A 410 22.90 13.33 17.64
C VAL A 410 23.61 12.73 18.86
N ASN A 411 23.92 13.56 19.85
CA ASN A 411 24.44 13.16 21.14
C ASN A 411 23.29 12.95 22.13
N ALA A 412 22.84 11.70 22.30
CA ALA A 412 21.69 11.38 23.15
C ALA A 412 22.10 11.01 24.58
N HIS A 413 21.45 11.65 25.55
CA HIS A 413 21.47 11.26 26.96
C HIS A 413 20.23 10.44 27.30
N LEU A 414 20.42 9.16 27.59
CA LEU A 414 19.34 8.23 27.92
C LEU A 414 19.19 8.10 29.44
N PHE A 415 17.96 8.24 29.91
CA PHE A 415 17.56 8.03 31.31
C PHE A 415 16.44 7.00 31.35
N LEU A 416 16.79 5.73 31.51
CA LEU A 416 15.84 4.63 31.50
C LEU A 416 15.25 4.38 32.90
N HIS A 417 14.05 3.80 32.94
CA HIS A 417 13.51 3.23 34.15
C HIS A 417 14.37 2.04 34.62
N PRO A 418 14.58 1.86 35.95
CA PRO A 418 14.11 2.71 37.05
C PRO A 418 15.09 3.84 37.43
N GLU A 419 16.28 3.86 36.82
CA GLU A 419 17.41 4.71 37.20
C GLU A 419 17.07 6.21 37.07
N SER A 420 16.26 6.57 36.08
CA SER A 420 15.78 7.93 35.82
C SER A 420 15.23 8.63 37.07
N GLY A 421 14.54 7.90 37.96
CA GLY A 421 13.93 8.48 39.15
C GLY A 421 14.93 8.97 40.21
N SER A 422 16.16 8.46 40.18
CA SER A 422 17.24 8.92 41.06
C SER A 422 18.13 10.01 40.45
N LEU A 423 17.90 10.35 39.16
CA LEU A 423 18.79 11.20 38.36
C LEU A 423 18.22 12.61 38.09
N ARG A 424 17.21 13.03 38.87
CA ARG A 424 16.58 14.35 38.78
C ARG A 424 17.59 15.50 38.66
N ASP A 425 18.59 15.56 39.54
CA ASP A 425 19.56 16.66 39.54
C ASP A 425 20.46 16.64 38.31
N SER A 426 20.80 15.45 37.79
CA SER A 426 21.54 15.28 36.54
C SER A 426 20.73 15.78 35.35
N ILE A 427 19.43 15.49 35.32
CA ILE A 427 18.49 15.93 34.28
C ILE A 427 18.35 17.45 34.30
N LEU A 428 18.07 18.06 35.47
CA LEU A 428 18.00 19.52 35.60
C LEU A 428 19.34 20.19 35.23
N LYS A 429 20.47 19.57 35.54
CA LYS A 429 21.78 20.07 35.15
C LYS A 429 21.97 20.06 33.63
N LEU A 430 21.51 19.02 32.93
CA LEU A 430 21.52 18.97 31.46
C LEU A 430 20.57 19.99 30.86
N MET A 431 19.34 20.10 31.36
CA MET A 431 18.38 21.13 30.93
C MET A 431 19.01 22.52 31.05
N ASN A 432 19.64 22.85 32.19
CA ASN A 432 20.34 24.12 32.40
C ASN A 432 21.54 24.35 31.46
N ARG A 433 22.25 23.30 31.06
CA ARG A 433 23.35 23.40 30.06
C ARG A 433 22.82 23.69 28.65
N GLY A 434 21.60 23.24 28.38
CA GLY A 434 20.90 23.32 27.10
C GLY A 434 20.99 22.01 26.32
N VAL A 435 19.85 21.57 25.80
CA VAL A 435 19.65 20.42 24.92
C VAL A 435 18.68 20.82 23.81
N GLY A 436 18.83 20.27 22.61
CA GLY A 436 18.02 20.63 21.44
C GLY A 436 16.66 19.94 21.44
N PHE A 437 16.60 18.72 21.96
CA PHE A 437 15.40 17.91 21.97
C PHE A 437 15.26 17.14 23.28
N ILE A 438 14.05 17.10 23.84
CA ILE A 438 13.71 16.30 25.02
C ILE A 438 12.48 15.47 24.71
N ASN A 439 12.57 14.15 24.92
CA ASN A 439 11.39 13.30 25.01
C ASN A 439 11.31 12.68 26.41
N TYR A 440 10.14 12.83 27.04
CA TYR A 440 9.77 12.16 28.27
C TYR A 440 8.56 11.28 28.00
N THR A 441 8.59 10.04 28.47
CA THR A 441 7.44 9.12 28.47
C THR A 441 7.23 8.55 29.86
N GLY A 442 6.04 8.72 30.44
CA GLY A 442 5.72 8.29 31.81
C GLY A 442 4.75 9.21 32.54
N HIS A 443 4.62 9.01 33.85
CA HIS A 443 3.65 9.72 34.68
C HIS A 443 3.85 11.25 34.64
N GLY A 444 2.77 11.96 34.30
CA GLY A 444 2.70 13.42 34.32
C GLY A 444 1.48 13.91 35.11
N GLU A 445 1.55 15.12 35.63
CA GLU A 445 0.41 15.86 36.15
C GLU A 445 0.38 17.25 35.50
N ASP A 446 -0.62 18.07 35.86
CA ASP A 446 -0.78 19.41 35.29
C ASP A 446 0.50 20.27 35.47
N ASP A 447 1.23 20.10 36.58
CA ASP A 447 2.36 20.95 36.98
C ASP A 447 3.73 20.24 37.03
N ARG A 448 3.84 18.95 36.63
CA ARG A 448 5.10 18.20 36.76
C ARG A 448 5.21 16.96 35.87
N TRP A 449 6.46 16.53 35.68
CA TRP A 449 6.77 15.11 35.52
C TRP A 449 6.90 14.49 36.91
N MET A 450 6.26 13.34 37.14
CA MET A 450 6.15 12.75 38.48
C MET A 450 7.45 12.10 38.95
N ASN A 451 8.10 11.33 38.07
CA ASN A 451 9.31 10.61 38.43
C ASN A 451 10.22 10.38 37.21
N PRO A 452 11.32 11.15 37.05
CA PRO A 452 11.89 12.11 38.00
C PRO A 452 10.98 13.31 38.27
N ASN A 453 10.86 13.71 39.55
CA ASN A 453 9.98 14.79 40.00
C ASN A 453 10.49 16.17 39.54
N ILE A 454 10.04 16.65 38.38
CA ILE A 454 10.40 17.97 37.82
C ILE A 454 9.13 18.81 37.76
N THR A 455 9.09 19.89 38.53
CA THR A 455 7.91 20.73 38.74
C THR A 455 7.97 22.04 37.95
N THR A 456 6.85 22.72 37.77
CA THR A 456 6.80 24.11 37.26
C THR A 456 7.75 25.06 38.00
N THR A 457 7.92 24.89 39.31
CA THR A 457 8.88 25.69 40.11
C THR A 457 10.33 25.45 39.68
N ASP A 458 10.69 24.21 39.31
CA ASP A 458 12.01 23.90 38.77
C ASP A 458 12.20 24.56 37.41
N LEU A 459 11.16 24.53 36.55
CA LEU A 459 11.17 25.15 35.23
C LEU A 459 11.34 26.67 35.30
N ASP A 460 10.68 27.33 36.25
CA ASP A 460 10.84 28.76 36.53
C ASP A 460 12.27 29.13 36.97
N SER A 461 13.06 28.16 37.43
CA SER A 461 14.44 28.37 37.86
C SER A 461 15.50 28.04 36.81
N LEU A 462 15.09 27.57 35.61
CA LEU A 462 16.00 27.18 34.54
C LEU A 462 16.93 28.33 34.11
N LYS A 463 18.12 27.96 33.65
CA LYS A 463 19.23 28.85 33.27
C LYS A 463 19.75 28.53 31.86
N ASN A 464 18.94 27.86 31.04
CA ASN A 464 19.24 27.51 29.65
C ASN A 464 19.04 28.71 28.71
N TRP A 465 19.67 29.83 29.06
CA TRP A 465 19.51 31.10 28.35
C TRP A 465 19.85 30.95 26.87
N HIS A 466 18.89 31.30 26.01
CA HIS A 466 19.01 31.19 24.55
C HIS A 466 19.32 29.78 24.02
N LYS A 467 18.91 28.74 24.75
CA LYS A 467 19.09 27.32 24.40
C LYS A 467 17.78 26.57 24.58
N TYR A 468 16.86 26.78 23.66
CA TYR A 468 15.48 26.32 23.74
C TYR A 468 15.34 24.91 23.16
N PRO A 469 15.05 23.87 23.97
CA PRO A 469 14.64 22.58 23.44
C PRO A 469 13.26 22.62 22.80
N VAL A 470 13.02 21.69 21.89
CA VAL A 470 11.68 21.11 21.66
C VAL A 470 11.46 20.02 22.69
N VAL A 471 10.29 19.99 23.32
CA VAL A 471 9.96 19.02 24.36
C VAL A 471 8.70 18.24 23.99
N ILE A 472 8.78 16.91 23.99
CA ILE A 472 7.63 16.02 23.80
C ILE A 472 7.44 15.22 25.08
N THR A 473 6.27 15.38 25.69
CA THR A 473 5.86 14.65 26.88
C THR A 473 4.72 13.70 26.51
N ASN A 474 5.03 12.40 26.45
CA ASN A 474 4.04 11.33 26.39
C ASN A 474 3.63 10.98 27.83
N GLY A 475 2.67 11.73 28.35
CA GLY A 475 2.21 11.63 29.73
C GLY A 475 1.03 12.54 30.03
N CYS A 476 0.28 12.20 31.08
CA CYS A 476 -0.97 12.86 31.43
C CYS A 476 -0.81 14.37 31.67
N ARG A 477 -1.76 15.16 31.14
CA ARG A 477 -2.13 16.51 31.60
C ARG A 477 -1.06 17.60 31.58
N THR A 478 0.13 17.34 31.06
CA THR A 478 1.24 18.32 31.05
C THR A 478 0.97 19.57 30.19
N ASN A 479 -0.06 19.53 29.34
CA ASN A 479 -0.57 20.66 28.57
C ASN A 479 -2.01 21.05 28.99
N ALA A 480 -2.46 20.71 30.20
CA ALA A 480 -3.78 21.10 30.71
C ALA A 480 -3.90 22.61 30.94
N PHE A 481 -4.00 23.40 29.86
CA PHE A 481 -4.05 24.87 29.85
C PHE A 481 -5.37 25.47 30.43
N GLY A 482 -6.19 24.64 31.08
CA GLY A 482 -7.27 25.09 31.98
C GLY A 482 -6.86 25.11 33.46
N TYR A 483 -5.66 24.62 33.79
CA TYR A 483 -5.06 24.70 35.11
C TYR A 483 -4.47 26.10 35.37
N GLU A 484 -4.09 26.42 36.61
CA GLU A 484 -3.53 27.75 36.94
C GLU A 484 -2.29 28.07 36.09
N GLN A 485 -1.37 27.10 35.98
CA GLN A 485 -0.25 27.13 35.05
C GLN A 485 0.24 25.71 34.83
N SER A 486 0.02 25.18 33.62
CA SER A 486 0.49 23.84 33.25
C SER A 486 2.01 23.76 33.08
N PHE A 487 2.55 22.54 33.10
CA PHE A 487 3.96 22.25 32.86
C PHE A 487 4.47 22.84 31.54
N GLY A 488 3.71 22.63 30.45
CA GLY A 488 4.02 23.21 29.15
C GLY A 488 3.99 24.73 29.13
N GLU A 489 3.05 25.36 29.84
CA GLU A 489 2.99 26.82 29.98
C GLU A 489 4.19 27.37 30.77
N ALA A 490 4.62 26.69 31.84
CA ALA A 490 5.82 27.05 32.59
C ALA A 490 7.11 26.91 31.78
N LEU A 491 7.18 25.96 30.83
CA LEU A 491 8.29 25.88 29.88
C LEU A 491 8.31 27.06 28.90
N LEU A 492 7.14 27.52 28.44
CA LEU A 492 7.06 28.46 27.32
C LEU A 492 7.02 29.94 27.74
N ARG A 493 6.37 30.29 28.84
CA ARG A 493 6.15 31.69 29.26
C ARG A 493 7.41 32.47 29.71
N PRO A 494 8.47 31.85 30.29
CA PRO A 494 9.66 32.59 30.70
C PRO A 494 10.44 33.22 29.54
N ALA A 495 10.90 34.47 29.74
CA ALA A 495 11.74 35.19 28.78
C ALA A 495 13.12 34.54 28.62
N GLY A 496 13.55 34.31 27.37
CA GLY A 496 14.93 33.91 27.06
C GLY A 496 15.40 32.57 27.60
N ARG A 497 14.50 31.72 28.15
CA ARG A 497 14.81 30.38 28.70
C ARG A 497 13.59 29.45 28.60
N GLY A 498 13.72 28.22 29.10
CA GLY A 498 12.70 27.19 28.95
C GLY A 498 12.71 26.61 27.53
N ALA A 499 11.55 26.25 26.97
CA ALA A 499 11.44 25.58 25.67
C ALA A 499 10.90 26.51 24.56
N VAL A 500 11.08 26.11 23.30
CA VAL A 500 10.49 26.78 22.12
C VAL A 500 9.13 26.19 21.73
N GLY A 501 8.88 24.93 22.10
CA GLY A 501 7.60 24.25 21.92
C GLY A 501 7.47 23.05 22.84
N HIS A 502 6.24 22.74 23.24
CA HIS A 502 5.91 21.60 24.08
C HIS A 502 4.70 20.83 23.53
N ILE A 503 4.89 19.55 23.23
CA ILE A 503 3.84 18.61 22.83
C ILE A 503 3.47 17.77 24.06
N GLY A 504 2.17 17.68 24.37
CA GLY A 504 1.67 16.90 25.50
C GLY A 504 0.15 16.90 25.60
N GLY A 505 -0.40 16.09 26.51
CA GLY A 505 -1.84 15.93 26.69
C GLY A 505 -2.48 17.05 27.53
N THR A 506 -3.67 17.53 27.11
CA THR A 506 -4.55 18.40 27.92
C THR A 506 -5.35 17.63 28.96
N ASN A 507 -5.42 16.31 28.81
CA ASN A 507 -6.06 15.37 29.72
C ASN A 507 -5.13 14.15 29.91
N ASP A 508 -5.62 13.13 30.60
CA ASP A 508 -4.88 11.88 30.77
C ASP A 508 -4.50 11.23 29.43
N THR A 509 -3.30 10.65 29.35
CA THR A 509 -2.86 9.84 28.21
C THR A 509 -2.75 8.38 28.65
N TYR A 510 -2.47 7.48 27.71
CA TYR A 510 -2.54 6.04 27.89
C TYR A 510 -1.30 5.38 27.30
N TRP A 511 -0.75 4.39 28.01
CA TRP A 511 0.53 3.76 27.66
C TRP A 511 0.56 3.15 26.24
N ASP A 512 -0.50 2.45 25.83
CA ASP A 512 -0.58 1.82 24.51
C ASP A 512 -0.56 2.87 23.39
N GLU A 513 -1.47 3.84 23.45
CA GLU A 513 -1.58 4.86 22.42
C GLU A 513 -0.38 5.83 22.42
N ASP A 514 0.19 6.19 23.58
CA ASP A 514 1.43 6.99 23.66
C ASP A 514 2.61 6.26 23.00
N TYR A 515 2.68 4.93 23.18
CA TYR A 515 3.70 4.10 22.53
C TYR A 515 3.51 4.09 21.00
N TYR A 516 2.28 3.83 20.51
CA TYR A 516 1.99 3.87 19.07
C TYR A 516 2.21 5.26 18.46
N TRP A 517 1.89 6.31 19.20
CA TRP A 517 2.10 7.68 18.76
C TRP A 517 3.58 7.93 18.41
N ALA A 518 4.50 7.44 19.25
CA ALA A 518 5.93 7.63 19.07
C ALA A 518 6.57 6.62 18.09
N VAL A 519 6.25 5.34 18.27
CA VAL A 519 6.92 4.18 17.64
C VAL A 519 6.19 3.66 16.40
N GLY A 520 4.88 3.90 16.29
CA GLY A 520 4.03 3.34 15.26
C GLY A 520 3.39 1.99 15.65
N VAL A 521 2.48 1.48 14.80
CA VAL A 521 1.62 0.34 15.15
C VAL A 521 2.36 -0.97 14.98
N GLY A 522 2.45 -1.75 16.06
CA GLY A 522 3.04 -3.08 16.05
C GLY A 522 2.91 -3.75 17.41
N THR A 523 3.62 -4.86 17.61
CA THR A 523 3.65 -5.50 18.94
C THR A 523 4.47 -4.63 19.90
N ILE A 524 3.84 -4.22 21.01
CA ILE A 524 4.51 -3.45 22.06
C ILE A 524 5.58 -4.33 22.73
N SER A 525 6.82 -3.83 22.79
CA SER A 525 7.94 -4.56 23.38
C SER A 525 9.00 -3.60 23.93
N ALA A 526 9.93 -4.10 24.74
CA ALA A 526 11.04 -3.30 25.25
C ALA A 526 12.11 -2.96 24.17
N HIS A 527 12.07 -3.63 23.02
CA HIS A 527 13.04 -3.48 21.92
C HIS A 527 12.34 -3.63 20.56
N PRO A 528 11.42 -2.73 20.20
CA PRO A 528 10.78 -2.76 18.88
C PRO A 528 11.81 -2.52 17.76
N GLU A 529 11.60 -3.18 16.63
CA GLU A 529 12.36 -2.99 15.38
C GLU A 529 11.55 -2.11 14.41
N TYR A 530 12.19 -1.24 13.62
CA TYR A 530 11.52 -0.39 12.63
C TYR A 530 10.68 -1.23 11.65
N GLU A 531 11.20 -2.36 11.19
CA GLU A 531 10.51 -3.26 10.24
C GLU A 531 9.31 -3.99 10.86
N SER A 532 9.14 -3.92 12.18
CA SER A 532 8.06 -4.60 12.91
C SER A 532 6.87 -3.69 13.20
N THR A 533 6.96 -2.41 12.87
CA THR A 533 5.98 -1.37 13.15
C THR A 533 5.56 -0.63 11.88
N SER A 534 4.35 -0.06 11.87
CA SER A 534 4.03 1.01 10.92
C SER A 534 4.81 2.29 11.30
N PRO A 535 4.89 3.30 10.43
CA PRO A 535 5.60 4.52 10.81
C PRO A 535 4.91 5.25 11.98
N GLY A 536 5.67 5.70 12.97
CA GLY A 536 5.25 6.57 14.08
C GLY A 536 5.61 8.05 13.89
N ALA A 537 5.57 8.84 14.96
CA ALA A 537 5.99 10.25 14.93
C ALA A 537 7.49 10.42 14.69
N PHE A 538 8.34 9.58 15.29
CA PHE A 538 9.80 9.70 15.13
C PHE A 538 10.26 9.33 13.72
N ASP A 539 9.66 8.29 13.14
CA ASP A 539 9.99 7.81 11.80
C ASP A 539 9.73 8.90 10.76
N ARG A 540 8.55 9.52 10.83
CA ARG A 540 8.16 10.63 9.94
C ARG A 540 8.96 11.91 10.17
N LEU A 541 9.41 12.14 11.40
CA LEU A 541 10.24 13.29 11.75
C LEU A 541 11.67 13.16 11.20
N PHE A 542 12.30 11.99 11.38
CA PHE A 542 13.69 11.74 10.97
C PHE A 542 13.85 11.26 9.53
N HIS A 543 12.89 10.48 9.01
CA HIS A 543 12.81 10.00 7.63
C HIS A 543 14.13 9.43 7.07
N THR A 544 14.74 8.51 7.82
CA THR A 544 16.08 7.95 7.53
C THR A 544 16.07 6.55 6.91
N HIS A 545 14.90 5.92 6.74
CA HIS A 545 14.75 4.54 6.25
C HIS A 545 14.20 4.48 4.81
N GLY A 546 14.29 5.58 4.06
CA GLY A 546 13.86 5.66 2.66
C GLY A 546 12.40 6.07 2.48
N GLU A 547 11.81 6.69 3.50
CA GLU A 547 10.48 7.27 3.46
C GLU A 547 10.41 8.37 2.38
N ASP A 548 9.34 8.37 1.59
CA ASP A 548 9.10 9.38 0.58
C ASP A 548 8.93 10.77 1.22
N ILE A 549 9.27 11.85 0.53
CA ILE A 549 9.21 13.24 1.05
C ILE A 549 7.81 13.65 1.54
N THR A 550 6.80 12.98 1.02
CA THR A 550 5.40 13.12 1.41
C THR A 550 5.09 12.56 2.80
N GLU A 551 5.95 11.72 3.35
CA GLU A 551 5.92 11.19 4.72
C GLU A 551 6.85 11.96 5.68
N TRP A 552 7.44 13.08 5.25
CA TRP A 552 8.34 13.87 6.11
C TRP A 552 7.56 14.91 6.93
N TYR A 553 7.43 14.72 8.24
CA TYR A 553 6.69 15.61 9.14
C TYR A 553 7.67 16.43 9.99
N THR A 554 8.04 17.61 9.51
CA THR A 554 9.23 18.35 9.97
C THR A 554 8.95 19.57 10.85
N THR A 555 7.68 19.99 10.95
CA THR A 555 7.25 21.10 11.82
C THR A 555 6.55 20.60 13.09
N LEU A 556 6.48 21.42 14.14
CA LEU A 556 5.86 21.04 15.41
C LEU A 556 4.40 20.59 15.27
N GLY A 557 3.61 21.26 14.42
CA GLY A 557 2.22 20.87 14.16
C GLY A 557 2.12 19.55 13.38
N GLN A 558 3.07 19.30 12.48
CA GLN A 558 3.17 18.05 11.72
C GLN A 558 3.51 16.85 12.62
N ILE A 559 4.40 17.01 13.60
CA ILE A 559 4.79 15.91 14.51
C ILE A 559 3.58 15.37 15.29
N ILE A 560 2.71 16.25 15.81
CA ILE A 560 1.48 15.82 16.50
C ILE A 560 0.55 15.07 15.56
N PHE A 561 0.38 15.60 14.36
CA PHE A 561 -0.45 14.98 13.35
C PHE A 561 0.05 13.58 13.00
N ALA A 562 1.37 13.41 12.82
CA ALA A 562 2.01 12.12 12.55
C ALA A 562 1.74 11.09 13.66
N GLY A 563 1.90 11.47 14.92
CA GLY A 563 1.63 10.55 16.03
C GLY A 563 0.14 10.22 16.18
N ASN A 564 -0.75 11.21 16.00
CA ASN A 564 -2.20 10.96 16.05
C ASN A 564 -2.70 10.10 14.89
N LEU A 565 -2.05 10.17 13.71
CA LEU A 565 -2.27 9.23 12.61
C LEU A 565 -1.89 7.79 13.02
N ALA A 566 -0.76 7.60 13.71
CA ALA A 566 -0.36 6.28 14.19
C ALA A 566 -1.35 5.73 15.24
N VAL A 567 -1.86 6.58 16.15
CA VAL A 567 -2.93 6.19 17.08
C VAL A 567 -4.22 5.84 16.35
N MET A 568 -4.61 6.60 15.33
CA MET A 568 -5.77 6.28 14.50
C MET A 568 -5.58 4.94 13.76
N GLU A 569 -4.40 4.73 13.18
CA GLU A 569 -4.04 3.49 12.51
C GLU A 569 -4.05 2.31 13.49
N SER A 570 -3.76 2.52 14.79
CA SER A 570 -3.81 1.43 15.78
C SER A 570 -5.20 0.81 15.95
N GLY A 571 -6.26 1.47 15.48
CA GLY A 571 -7.64 1.04 15.67
C GLY A 571 -8.19 1.29 17.08
N SER A 572 -7.49 2.11 17.88
CA SER A 572 -7.91 2.48 19.23
C SER A 572 -9.30 3.14 19.23
N SER A 573 -10.14 2.74 20.18
CA SER A 573 -11.43 3.40 20.48
C SER A 573 -11.23 4.83 20.99
N ARG A 574 -10.01 5.18 21.42
CA ARG A 574 -9.58 6.53 21.83
C ARG A 574 -9.03 7.36 20.69
N THR A 575 -9.16 6.93 19.43
CA THR A 575 -8.70 7.71 18.27
C THR A 575 -9.17 9.16 18.34
N ARG A 576 -10.49 9.41 18.45
CA ARG A 576 -11.04 10.76 18.60
C ARG A 576 -10.51 11.46 19.85
N TYR A 577 -10.39 10.74 20.96
CA TYR A 577 -9.88 11.28 22.22
C TYR A 577 -8.45 11.80 22.04
N TYR A 578 -7.56 11.07 21.36
CA TYR A 578 -6.17 11.49 21.12
C TYR A 578 -6.07 12.73 20.23
N TRP A 579 -6.92 12.83 19.20
CA TRP A 579 -7.06 14.08 18.44
C TRP A 579 -7.56 15.24 19.30
N GLU A 580 -8.40 14.97 20.30
CA GLU A 580 -8.88 15.99 21.24
C GLU A 580 -7.88 16.33 22.33
N VAL A 581 -6.99 15.43 22.79
CA VAL A 581 -6.13 15.69 23.97
C VAL A 581 -4.70 16.10 23.64
N TYR A 582 -4.08 15.58 22.58
CA TYR A 582 -2.69 15.93 22.26
C TYR A 582 -2.62 17.33 21.65
N HIS A 583 -1.89 18.22 22.31
CA HIS A 583 -1.76 19.61 21.90
C HIS A 583 -0.33 20.06 21.77
N LEU A 584 -0.13 21.01 20.86
CA LEU A 584 1.08 21.82 20.78
C LEU A 584 0.86 23.11 21.55
N LEU A 585 1.66 23.34 22.59
CA LEU A 585 1.96 24.68 23.04
C LEU A 585 3.18 25.20 22.27
N GLY A 586 2.99 26.20 21.40
CA GLY A 586 4.00 26.73 20.50
C GLY A 586 3.48 27.05 19.08
N ASP A 587 4.40 27.42 18.18
CA ASP A 587 4.11 27.70 16.77
C ASP A 587 4.03 26.39 15.94
N PRO A 588 2.87 26.04 15.34
CA PRO A 588 2.74 24.82 14.56
C PRO A 588 3.59 24.77 13.29
N SER A 589 4.04 25.92 12.79
CA SER A 589 4.86 25.99 11.57
C SER A 589 6.36 25.89 11.82
N LEU A 590 6.80 25.88 13.08
CA LEU A 590 8.21 25.91 13.42
C LEU A 590 8.91 24.61 12.99
N PRO A 591 9.89 24.64 12.07
CA PRO A 591 10.68 23.48 11.72
C PRO A 591 11.62 23.09 12.87
N VAL A 592 11.82 21.79 13.10
CA VAL A 592 12.66 21.28 14.19
C VAL A 592 14.11 21.10 13.73
N TYR A 593 15.06 21.49 14.58
CA TYR A 593 16.47 21.13 14.43
C TYR A 593 16.72 19.88 15.28
N LEU A 594 17.02 18.78 14.61
CA LEU A 594 17.33 17.49 15.23
C LEU A 594 18.83 17.32 15.49
N ARG A 595 19.64 18.14 14.82
CA ARG A 595 21.08 18.24 14.99
C ARG A 595 21.56 19.66 14.74
N LYS A 596 22.85 19.90 15.02
CA LYS A 596 23.52 21.17 14.70
C LYS A 596 23.28 21.55 13.23
N PRO A 597 22.64 22.70 12.95
CA PRO A 597 22.33 23.07 11.58
C PRO A 597 23.59 23.50 10.82
N GLU A 598 23.77 22.90 9.64
CA GLU A 598 24.86 23.23 8.72
C GLU A 598 24.50 24.40 7.80
N PRO A 599 25.47 25.15 7.25
CA PRO A 599 25.21 26.17 6.24
C PRO A 599 24.47 25.57 5.03
N GLN A 600 23.43 26.27 4.57
CA GLN A 600 22.68 25.86 3.38
C GLN A 600 23.30 26.45 2.11
N ALA A 601 23.47 25.62 1.08
CA ALA A 601 23.92 26.11 -0.23
C ALA A 601 22.78 26.83 -0.97
N CYS A 602 23.04 28.06 -1.42
CA CYS A 602 22.15 28.87 -2.26
C CYS A 602 22.97 29.95 -2.99
N LEU A 603 22.77 30.11 -4.29
CA LEU A 603 23.38 31.20 -5.07
C LEU A 603 22.31 32.20 -5.50
N TYR A 604 22.55 33.49 -5.28
CA TYR A 604 21.60 34.55 -5.61
C TYR A 604 22.36 35.84 -6.01
N PRO A 605 21.75 36.73 -6.82
CA PRO A 605 22.40 37.97 -7.24
C PRO A 605 22.48 39.01 -6.13
N GLU A 606 23.47 39.92 -6.20
CA GLU A 606 23.62 41.04 -5.25
C GLU A 606 22.55 42.13 -5.45
N SER A 607 21.97 42.25 -6.65
CA SER A 607 20.90 43.19 -6.96
C SER A 607 20.04 42.68 -8.13
N LEU A 608 18.79 43.14 -8.21
CA LEU A 608 17.90 42.88 -9.34
C LEU A 608 17.67 44.18 -10.15
N PRO A 609 17.57 44.10 -11.49
CA PRO A 609 17.24 45.27 -12.30
C PRO A 609 15.75 45.61 -12.23
N GLU A 610 15.40 46.90 -12.25
CA GLU A 610 13.99 47.32 -12.41
C GLU A 610 13.38 46.72 -13.69
N GLY A 611 12.12 46.29 -13.63
CA GLY A 611 11.39 45.66 -14.74
C GLY A 611 11.54 44.15 -14.86
N ILE A 612 12.36 43.49 -14.03
CA ILE A 612 12.45 42.02 -13.99
C ILE A 612 11.18 41.41 -13.40
N ASN A 613 10.74 40.27 -13.93
CA ASN A 613 9.47 39.61 -13.62
C ASN A 613 9.60 38.09 -13.35
N SER A 614 10.82 37.58 -13.27
CA SER A 614 11.10 36.18 -12.91
C SER A 614 12.48 36.05 -12.28
N LEU A 615 12.67 34.99 -11.50
CA LEU A 615 13.95 34.66 -10.89
C LEU A 615 14.10 33.15 -10.80
N THR A 616 15.20 32.60 -11.30
CA THR A 616 15.59 31.21 -11.03
C THR A 616 16.93 31.20 -10.31
N LEU A 617 17.03 30.40 -9.26
CA LEU A 617 18.24 30.28 -8.46
C LEU A 617 18.50 28.83 -8.02
N PRO A 618 19.77 28.39 -7.97
CA PRO A 618 20.13 27.09 -7.43
C PRO A 618 20.26 27.14 -5.90
N ALA A 619 19.76 26.08 -5.27
CA ALA A 619 19.82 25.82 -3.84
C ALA A 619 19.91 24.31 -3.58
N GLU A 620 19.92 23.88 -2.31
CA GLU A 620 19.88 22.44 -2.02
C GLU A 620 18.57 21.78 -2.49
N PRO A 621 18.62 20.48 -2.88
CA PRO A 621 17.42 19.72 -3.19
C PRO A 621 16.40 19.68 -2.05
N ASP A 622 15.12 19.68 -2.41
CA ASP A 622 13.96 19.54 -1.52
C ASP A 622 13.90 20.61 -0.41
N ALA A 623 14.47 21.79 -0.67
CA ALA A 623 14.39 22.97 0.19
C ALA A 623 13.14 23.79 -0.15
N TYR A 624 12.61 24.47 0.86
CA TYR A 624 11.60 25.53 0.70
C TYR A 624 12.30 26.84 0.34
N ALA A 625 11.79 27.56 -0.65
CA ALA A 625 12.31 28.85 -1.07
C ALA A 625 11.17 29.85 -1.28
N SER A 626 11.32 31.08 -0.80
CA SER A 626 10.31 32.14 -0.94
C SER A 626 10.92 33.50 -1.17
N LEU A 627 10.15 34.37 -1.82
CA LEU A 627 10.40 35.78 -2.00
C LEU A 627 9.35 36.60 -1.25
N SER A 628 9.77 37.67 -0.61
CA SER A 628 8.89 38.75 -0.15
C SER A 628 9.33 40.09 -0.72
N LEU A 629 8.38 40.93 -1.08
CA LEU A 629 8.59 42.26 -1.65
C LEU A 629 8.25 43.31 -0.59
N ASN A 630 9.25 44.09 -0.17
CA ASN A 630 9.09 45.15 0.83
C ASN A 630 8.44 44.66 2.16
N GLY A 631 8.64 43.37 2.49
CA GLY A 631 8.11 42.73 3.70
C GLY A 631 6.75 42.03 3.54
N GLU A 632 6.15 42.06 2.35
CA GLU A 632 4.92 41.32 2.02
C GLU A 632 5.25 40.07 1.19
N PRO A 633 4.56 38.92 1.40
CA PRO A 633 4.80 37.70 0.62
C PRO A 633 4.61 37.96 -0.88
N PHE A 634 5.50 37.39 -1.70
CA PHE A 634 5.51 37.65 -3.14
C PHE A 634 5.38 36.37 -3.96
N ASP A 635 6.22 35.37 -3.71
CA ASP A 635 6.16 34.05 -4.38
C ASP A 635 6.87 32.99 -3.53
N ALA A 636 6.51 31.71 -3.66
CA ALA A 636 7.11 30.61 -2.90
C ALA A 636 7.05 29.26 -3.64
N THR A 637 8.10 28.46 -3.51
CA THR A 637 8.25 27.16 -4.20
C THR A 637 9.11 26.17 -3.42
N THR A 638 9.22 24.94 -3.89
CA THR A 638 10.21 23.96 -3.45
C THR A 638 11.24 23.72 -4.55
N THR A 639 12.48 23.41 -4.17
CA THR A 639 13.57 23.23 -5.13
C THR A 639 13.55 21.87 -5.84
N GLY A 640 12.74 20.93 -5.33
CA GLY A 640 12.68 19.52 -5.75
C GLY A 640 14.03 18.80 -5.67
N LYS A 641 14.10 17.57 -6.20
CA LYS A 641 15.34 16.75 -6.19
C LYS A 641 16.53 17.39 -6.93
N GLN A 642 16.25 18.40 -7.76
CA GLN A 642 17.23 19.05 -8.63
C GLN A 642 17.87 20.30 -8.00
N GLY A 643 17.31 20.80 -6.90
CA GLY A 643 17.90 21.96 -6.22
C GLY A 643 17.70 23.29 -6.97
N LEU A 644 16.59 23.48 -7.67
CA LEU A 644 16.32 24.72 -8.41
C LEU A 644 15.01 25.36 -7.95
N ALA A 645 15.06 26.60 -7.46
CA ALA A 645 13.88 27.41 -7.18
C ALA A 645 13.61 28.36 -8.35
N SER A 646 12.41 28.30 -8.92
CA SER A 646 11.95 29.17 -10.00
C SER A 646 10.70 29.94 -9.58
N PHE A 647 10.77 31.26 -9.74
CA PHE A 647 9.75 32.23 -9.36
C PHE A 647 9.29 33.04 -10.57
N SER A 648 8.01 33.41 -10.60
CA SER A 648 7.41 34.23 -11.65
C SER A 648 6.44 35.24 -11.02
N PHE A 649 6.62 36.52 -11.33
CA PHE A 649 5.95 37.59 -10.61
C PHE A 649 5.79 38.88 -11.44
N GLU A 650 5.04 39.86 -10.94
CA GLU A 650 4.88 41.16 -11.61
C GLU A 650 6.19 41.96 -11.68
N PRO A 651 6.42 42.77 -12.73
CA PRO A 651 7.67 43.51 -12.89
C PRO A 651 8.05 44.39 -11.69
N LEU A 652 9.28 44.24 -11.19
CA LEU A 652 9.78 44.99 -10.03
C LEU A 652 10.08 46.46 -10.35
N HIS A 653 10.04 47.33 -9.35
CA HIS A 653 10.32 48.76 -9.48
C HIS A 653 11.60 49.17 -8.74
N ALA A 654 12.31 50.19 -9.23
CA ALA A 654 13.49 50.70 -8.53
C ALA A 654 13.13 51.23 -7.13
N GLY A 655 13.94 50.86 -6.15
CA GLY A 655 13.70 51.16 -4.73
C GLY A 655 13.00 50.04 -3.98
N ASP A 656 12.46 49.03 -4.68
CA ASP A 656 11.99 47.81 -4.04
C ASP A 656 13.14 47.02 -3.40
N THR A 657 12.83 46.25 -2.37
CA THR A 657 13.73 45.26 -1.76
C THR A 657 13.05 43.91 -1.73
N VAL A 658 13.64 42.94 -2.43
CA VAL A 658 13.20 41.54 -2.43
C VAL A 658 13.95 40.80 -1.33
N THR A 659 13.26 40.21 -0.36
CA THR A 659 13.91 39.26 0.57
C THR A 659 13.77 37.85 0.04
N LEU A 660 14.91 37.19 -0.20
CA LEU A 660 15.00 35.75 -0.42
C LEU A 660 15.10 35.02 0.93
N PHE A 661 14.25 34.02 1.11
CA PHE A 661 14.35 33.05 2.20
C PHE A 661 14.47 31.64 1.62
N VAL A 662 15.42 30.85 2.11
CA VAL A 662 15.54 29.44 1.74
C VAL A 662 15.80 28.61 3.00
N SER A 663 15.04 27.54 3.21
CA SER A 663 15.13 26.69 4.39
C SER A 663 14.99 25.20 4.05
N LYS A 664 15.73 24.37 4.78
CA LYS A 664 15.66 22.91 4.73
C LYS A 664 15.86 22.33 6.13
N PRO A 665 15.26 21.18 6.49
CA PRO A 665 15.51 20.55 7.78
C PRO A 665 17.00 20.41 8.10
N ASN A 666 17.39 20.73 9.34
CA ASN A 666 18.77 20.68 9.81
C ASN A 666 19.78 21.56 9.03
N ARG A 667 19.29 22.62 8.37
CA ARG A 667 20.11 23.66 7.74
C ARG A 667 19.88 25.03 8.37
N LYS A 668 20.91 25.87 8.35
CA LYS A 668 20.77 27.30 8.65
C LYS A 668 20.04 27.97 7.49
N PRO A 669 18.92 28.68 7.74
CA PRO A 669 18.19 29.32 6.66
C PRO A 669 19.04 30.41 6.01
N VAL A 670 18.87 30.56 4.69
CA VAL A 670 19.42 31.70 3.95
C VAL A 670 18.39 32.83 4.00
N ILE A 671 18.80 34.01 4.48
CA ILE A 671 17.97 35.23 4.50
C ILE A 671 18.79 36.33 3.83
N ALA A 672 18.35 36.80 2.66
CA ALA A 672 19.07 37.81 1.89
C ALA A 672 18.13 38.91 1.38
N GLY A 673 18.48 40.17 1.60
CA GLY A 673 17.80 41.31 0.99
C GLY A 673 18.48 41.71 -0.30
N ILE A 674 17.78 41.56 -1.42
CA ILE A 674 18.25 41.84 -2.78
C ILE A 674 17.59 43.15 -3.24
N PRO A 675 18.33 44.27 -3.29
CA PRO A 675 17.78 45.56 -3.72
C PRO A 675 17.46 45.56 -5.21
N VAL A 676 16.39 46.26 -5.58
CA VAL A 676 16.03 46.53 -6.97
C VAL A 676 16.59 47.89 -7.38
N THR A 677 17.52 47.88 -8.34
CA THR A 677 18.25 49.06 -8.78
C THR A 677 17.65 49.66 -10.05
N SER A 678 17.63 50.98 -10.14
CA SER A 678 17.22 51.67 -11.36
C SER A 678 18.21 51.41 -12.50
N LEU A 679 17.68 51.30 -13.71
CA LEU A 679 18.48 51.12 -14.91
C LEU A 679 18.85 52.49 -15.49
N SER A 680 20.12 52.66 -15.85
CA SER A 680 20.60 53.85 -16.58
C SER A 680 20.91 53.56 -18.06
N GLY A 681 21.00 52.29 -18.45
CA GLY A 681 21.32 51.84 -19.80
C GLY A 681 20.46 50.65 -20.23
N ALA A 682 20.95 49.88 -21.20
CA ALA A 682 20.27 48.66 -21.65
C ALA A 682 20.31 47.56 -20.56
N CYS A 683 19.36 46.64 -20.61
CA CYS A 683 19.35 45.46 -19.74
C CYS A 683 18.59 44.33 -20.43
N ILE A 684 19.30 43.25 -20.77
CA ILE A 684 18.73 42.12 -21.51
C ILE A 684 18.38 41.00 -20.55
N VAL A 685 17.13 40.56 -20.59
CA VAL A 685 16.62 39.44 -19.80
C VAL A 685 16.01 38.38 -20.70
N TYR A 686 16.14 37.13 -20.29
CA TYR A 686 15.43 35.98 -20.86
C TYR A 686 13.94 36.03 -20.49
N THR A 687 13.05 35.76 -21.46
CA THR A 687 11.59 35.71 -21.23
C THR A 687 10.93 34.41 -21.69
N GLY A 688 11.69 33.48 -22.27
CA GLY A 688 11.19 32.16 -22.64
C GLY A 688 11.98 31.52 -23.77
N ASP A 689 11.68 30.26 -24.03
CA ASP A 689 12.32 29.45 -25.06
C ASP A 689 11.30 28.63 -25.85
N THR A 690 11.77 28.09 -26.97
CA THR A 690 11.03 27.06 -27.72
C THR A 690 12.02 25.99 -28.15
N LEU A 691 11.63 24.73 -28.01
CA LEU A 691 12.40 23.60 -28.47
C LEU A 691 11.77 23.04 -29.76
N ASN A 692 12.61 22.84 -30.76
CA ASN A 692 12.25 22.16 -31.99
C ASN A 692 13.29 21.09 -32.28
N GLU A 693 12.85 19.87 -32.51
CA GLU A 693 13.73 18.75 -32.76
C GLU A 693 14.38 18.86 -34.15
N LEU A 694 15.71 18.87 -34.18
CA LEU A 694 16.51 18.74 -35.41
C LEU A 694 16.89 17.28 -35.66
N GLN A 695 17.06 16.51 -34.57
CA GLN A 695 17.15 15.06 -34.54
C GLN A 695 16.29 14.58 -33.37
N SER A 696 15.13 14.01 -33.67
CA SER A 696 14.14 13.58 -32.69
C SER A 696 14.24 12.09 -32.36
N VAL A 697 13.92 11.77 -31.12
CA VAL A 697 13.38 10.47 -30.72
C VAL A 697 11.85 10.52 -30.83
N SER A 698 11.24 11.66 -30.51
CA SER A 698 9.85 11.96 -30.84
C SER A 698 9.64 13.43 -31.20
N TYR A 699 8.50 13.79 -31.80
CA TYR A 699 8.19 15.17 -32.15
C TYR A 699 7.17 15.73 -31.14
N ASN A 700 7.64 16.18 -29.98
CA ASN A 700 6.79 16.58 -28.86
C ASN A 700 7.21 17.92 -28.20
N HIS A 701 8.19 18.61 -28.77
CA HIS A 701 8.79 19.86 -28.31
C HIS A 701 9.36 19.79 -26.88
N ARG A 702 9.88 18.62 -26.49
CA ARG A 702 10.56 18.41 -25.19
C ARG A 702 12.02 18.05 -25.42
N ALA A 703 12.84 18.19 -24.39
CA ALA A 703 14.20 17.71 -24.42
C ALA A 703 14.25 16.24 -23.98
N GLU A 704 14.19 15.31 -24.92
CA GLU A 704 14.33 13.89 -24.61
C GLU A 704 15.77 13.43 -24.78
N ARG A 705 16.09 12.32 -24.13
CA ARG A 705 17.41 11.68 -24.25
C ARG A 705 17.86 11.57 -25.71
N GLY A 706 19.13 11.84 -25.94
CA GLY A 706 19.74 11.68 -27.27
C GLY A 706 19.26 12.65 -28.34
N GLU A 707 18.35 13.57 -28.07
CA GLU A 707 17.87 14.50 -29.09
C GLU A 707 18.86 15.64 -29.36
N VAL A 708 18.89 16.10 -30.62
CA VAL A 708 19.48 17.38 -30.99
C VAL A 708 18.35 18.35 -31.27
N LEU A 709 18.33 19.45 -30.55
CA LEU A 709 17.25 20.42 -30.56
C LEU A 709 17.78 21.77 -31.04
N SER A 710 17.01 22.42 -31.90
CA SER A 710 17.10 23.86 -32.11
C SER A 710 16.35 24.54 -30.97
N MET A 711 17.07 25.34 -30.21
CA MET A 711 16.51 26.15 -29.14
C MET A 711 16.37 27.58 -29.62
N GLY A 712 15.11 27.98 -29.83
CA GLY A 712 14.73 29.39 -30.00
C GLY A 712 14.68 30.08 -28.65
N ILE A 713 15.03 31.36 -28.61
CA ILE A 713 15.11 32.15 -27.37
C ILE A 713 14.33 33.45 -27.54
N ARG A 714 13.54 33.79 -26.52
CA ARG A 714 12.90 35.09 -26.33
C ARG A 714 13.70 35.90 -25.31
N ILE A 715 14.06 37.11 -25.71
CA ILE A 715 14.73 38.08 -24.85
C ILE A 715 14.04 39.43 -24.94
N LYS A 716 14.10 40.18 -23.84
CA LYS A 716 13.56 41.53 -23.76
C LYS A 716 14.62 42.50 -23.25
N ASN A 717 14.70 43.67 -23.87
CA ASN A 717 15.46 44.79 -23.32
C ASN A 717 14.58 45.59 -22.37
N ILE A 718 14.70 45.33 -21.07
CA ILE A 718 13.97 46.08 -20.02
C ILE A 718 14.67 47.39 -19.65
N GLY A 719 15.84 47.68 -20.23
CA GLY A 719 16.59 48.90 -20.02
C GLY A 719 16.04 50.14 -20.73
N LYS A 720 16.72 51.27 -20.53
CA LYS A 720 16.32 52.60 -21.02
C LYS A 720 17.03 53.04 -22.30
N SER A 721 18.00 52.26 -22.78
CA SER A 721 18.74 52.53 -24.01
C SER A 721 18.80 51.29 -24.90
N GLU A 722 19.16 51.48 -26.16
CA GLU A 722 19.44 50.40 -27.11
C GLU A 722 20.62 49.53 -26.64
N ALA A 723 20.52 48.22 -26.82
CA ALA A 723 21.66 47.31 -26.76
C ALA A 723 22.13 46.97 -28.18
N ALA A 724 23.18 47.66 -28.65
CA ALA A 724 23.78 47.44 -29.96
C ALA A 724 24.94 46.43 -29.92
N ASN A 725 25.11 45.68 -31.02
CA ASN A 725 26.07 44.59 -31.19
C ASN A 725 25.86 43.48 -30.14
N LEU A 726 24.63 43.03 -29.97
CA LEU A 726 24.26 42.07 -28.95
C LEU A 726 24.72 40.66 -29.32
N LYS A 727 25.52 40.05 -28.46
CA LYS A 727 25.96 38.66 -28.54
C LYS A 727 25.38 37.88 -27.37
N LEU A 728 24.50 36.93 -27.65
CA LEU A 728 23.99 35.98 -26.68
C LEU A 728 24.91 34.75 -26.65
N THR A 729 25.26 34.29 -25.45
CA THR A 729 26.04 33.08 -25.22
C THR A 729 25.30 32.14 -24.29
N LEU A 730 24.97 30.92 -24.73
CA LEU A 730 24.28 29.90 -23.93
C LEU A 730 25.27 28.86 -23.40
N HIS A 731 25.09 28.49 -22.14
CA HIS A 731 25.95 27.53 -21.45
C HIS A 731 25.16 26.70 -20.44
N SER A 732 25.63 25.48 -20.16
CA SER A 732 25.17 24.65 -19.04
C SER A 732 26.38 23.96 -18.41
N ASN A 733 26.37 23.85 -17.09
CA ASN A 733 27.37 23.07 -16.34
C ASN A 733 26.98 21.59 -16.20
N ASP A 734 25.75 21.22 -16.60
CA ASP A 734 25.27 19.85 -16.45
C ASP A 734 25.82 18.95 -17.55
N SER A 735 26.54 17.90 -17.17
CA SER A 735 27.12 16.94 -18.11
C SER A 735 26.08 16.18 -18.93
N LEU A 736 24.81 16.20 -18.55
CA LEU A 736 23.71 15.56 -19.26
C LEU A 736 23.19 16.38 -20.45
N LEU A 737 23.69 17.61 -20.66
CA LEU A 737 23.32 18.44 -21.79
C LEU A 737 24.51 19.21 -22.33
N ARG A 738 24.75 19.08 -23.64
CA ARG A 738 25.81 19.81 -24.34
C ARG A 738 25.22 20.90 -25.22
N VAL A 739 25.68 22.13 -25.06
CA VAL A 739 25.41 23.23 -25.99
C VAL A 739 26.39 23.12 -27.17
N ILE A 740 25.87 22.87 -28.39
CA ILE A 740 26.65 22.72 -29.62
C ILE A 740 26.95 24.09 -30.21
N ASP A 741 25.91 24.84 -30.54
CA ASP A 741 26.04 26.23 -30.98
C ASP A 741 25.66 27.09 -29.79
N SER A 742 26.67 27.71 -29.20
CA SER A 742 26.53 28.48 -27.97
C SER A 742 26.42 29.98 -28.20
N VAL A 743 26.50 30.48 -29.44
CA VAL A 743 26.55 31.92 -29.75
C VAL A 743 25.49 32.31 -30.78
N LEU A 744 24.69 33.31 -30.44
CA LEU A 744 23.76 33.99 -31.34
C LEU A 744 24.08 35.49 -31.36
N VAL A 745 24.22 36.08 -32.55
CA VAL A 745 24.49 37.52 -32.72
C VAL A 745 23.22 38.21 -33.21
N ILE A 746 22.86 39.30 -32.55
CA ILE A 746 21.71 40.15 -32.85
C ILE A 746 22.25 41.57 -33.05
N ASN A 747 21.82 42.24 -34.13
CA ASN A 747 22.31 43.58 -34.47
C ASN A 747 22.06 44.57 -33.33
N SER A 748 20.80 44.75 -32.94
CA SER A 748 20.44 45.51 -31.76
C SER A 748 19.02 45.18 -31.28
N ILE A 749 18.71 45.60 -30.06
CA ILE A 749 17.36 45.56 -29.49
C ILE A 749 17.08 46.90 -28.79
N MET A 750 16.00 47.56 -29.21
CA MET A 750 15.60 48.86 -28.67
C MET A 750 15.07 48.71 -27.25
N ALA A 751 15.11 49.80 -26.47
CA ALA A 751 14.52 49.84 -25.13
C ALA A 751 13.03 49.42 -25.16
N GLY A 752 12.63 48.53 -24.25
CA GLY A 752 11.27 47.98 -24.16
C GLY A 752 10.91 46.92 -25.20
N GLN A 753 11.73 46.72 -26.23
CA GLN A 753 11.48 45.74 -27.27
C GLN A 753 11.71 44.32 -26.74
N GLU A 754 10.82 43.41 -27.10
CA GLU A 754 11.03 41.96 -27.01
C GLU A 754 11.35 41.42 -28.40
N LEU A 755 12.29 40.49 -28.46
CA LEU A 755 12.73 39.82 -29.66
C LEU A 755 12.69 38.31 -29.44
N PHE A 756 12.07 37.61 -30.39
CA PHE A 756 12.13 36.17 -30.50
C PHE A 756 13.05 35.77 -31.63
N SER A 757 14.00 34.89 -31.34
CA SER A 757 14.79 34.19 -32.35
C SER A 757 14.20 32.79 -32.50
N ASP A 758 13.62 32.49 -33.66
CA ASP A 758 13.02 31.19 -34.00
C ASP A 758 14.08 30.06 -34.07
N THR A 759 15.32 30.44 -34.35
CA THR A 759 16.52 29.62 -34.41
C THR A 759 17.66 30.38 -33.75
N GLY A 760 18.55 29.72 -33.01
CA GLY A 760 19.60 30.46 -32.30
C GLY A 760 20.68 29.63 -31.63
N PHE A 761 20.26 28.60 -30.89
CA PHE A 761 21.19 27.67 -30.25
C PHE A 761 20.86 26.24 -30.68
N ARG A 762 21.88 25.39 -30.68
CA ARG A 762 21.69 23.95 -30.81
C ARG A 762 22.17 23.28 -29.54
N ILE A 763 21.35 22.41 -28.98
CA ILE A 763 21.67 21.61 -27.79
C ILE A 763 21.57 20.12 -28.15
N LYS A 764 22.40 19.31 -27.50
CA LYS A 764 22.34 17.85 -27.54
C LYS A 764 22.12 17.35 -26.13
N VAL A 765 21.00 16.66 -25.93
CA VAL A 765 20.75 15.93 -24.69
C VAL A 765 21.59 14.66 -24.71
N SER A 766 22.21 14.31 -23.59
CA SER A 766 22.95 13.06 -23.46
C SER A 766 22.05 11.86 -23.74
N ASP A 767 22.63 10.76 -24.22
CA ASP A 767 21.86 9.58 -24.61
C ASP A 767 21.27 8.85 -23.36
N ILE A 768 21.84 9.11 -22.18
CA ILE A 768 21.43 8.59 -20.87
C ILE A 768 21.17 9.77 -19.92
N VAL A 769 19.95 9.92 -19.43
CA VAL A 769 19.55 10.98 -18.48
C VAL A 769 18.51 10.44 -17.49
N PRO A 770 18.48 10.88 -16.21
CA PRO A 770 17.36 10.57 -15.32
C PRO A 770 16.06 11.18 -15.85
N ASN A 771 14.94 10.46 -15.72
CA ASN A 771 13.65 10.99 -16.15
C ASN A 771 13.24 12.22 -15.31
N LYS A 772 12.84 13.31 -15.97
CA LYS A 772 12.50 14.62 -15.38
C LYS A 772 13.67 15.32 -14.68
N HIS A 773 14.88 15.12 -15.18
CA HIS A 773 16.07 15.82 -14.69
C HIS A 773 16.05 17.29 -15.12
N ALA A 774 16.23 18.25 -14.21
CA ALA A 774 16.22 19.67 -14.55
C ALA A 774 17.65 20.21 -14.68
N VAL A 775 17.99 20.71 -15.85
CA VAL A 775 19.28 21.33 -16.15
C VAL A 775 19.20 22.84 -15.96
N LEU A 776 20.16 23.43 -15.27
CA LEU A 776 20.28 24.89 -15.17
C LEU A 776 20.99 25.48 -16.39
N MET A 777 20.28 26.29 -17.16
CA MET A 777 20.81 26.99 -18.33
C MET A 777 21.28 28.40 -17.94
N HIS A 778 22.43 28.79 -18.48
CA HIS A 778 23.03 30.13 -18.34
C HIS A 778 23.02 30.85 -19.68
N LEU A 779 22.24 31.91 -19.81
CA LEU A 779 22.24 32.78 -20.99
C LEU A 779 22.94 34.10 -20.66
N THR A 780 24.08 34.37 -21.28
CA THR A 780 24.84 35.63 -21.12
C THR A 780 24.68 36.49 -22.36
N ALA A 781 24.03 37.63 -22.21
CA ALA A 781 23.84 38.67 -23.22
C ALA A 781 24.94 39.72 -23.07
N SER A 782 25.82 39.88 -24.06
CA SER A 782 26.88 40.90 -24.06
C SER A 782 26.72 41.85 -25.24
N ALA A 783 26.64 43.14 -24.97
CA ALA A 783 26.53 44.21 -25.96
C ALA A 783 27.60 45.27 -25.72
N THR A 784 27.68 46.26 -26.61
CA THR A 784 28.57 47.43 -26.42
C THR A 784 28.28 48.16 -25.11
N ALA A 785 27.02 48.14 -24.66
CA ALA A 785 26.53 48.83 -23.47
C ALA A 785 26.74 48.06 -22.15
N GLY A 786 27.06 46.76 -22.17
CA GLY A 786 27.18 45.95 -20.95
C GLY A 786 26.99 44.44 -21.18
N SER A 787 26.98 43.66 -20.09
CA SER A 787 26.73 42.22 -20.11
C SER A 787 25.73 41.84 -19.01
N TRP A 788 24.80 40.93 -19.31
CA TRP A 788 23.71 40.51 -18.44
C TRP A 788 23.55 38.99 -18.49
N THR A 789 23.33 38.34 -17.36
CA THR A 789 23.15 36.88 -17.28
C THR A 789 21.76 36.54 -16.78
N SER A 790 21.08 35.63 -17.48
CA SER A 790 19.81 35.02 -17.07
C SER A 790 20.00 33.53 -16.81
N LEU A 791 19.33 33.03 -15.77
CA LEU A 791 19.28 31.61 -15.41
C LEU A 791 17.86 31.08 -15.61
N PHE A 792 17.72 29.88 -16.16
CA PHE A 792 16.41 29.23 -16.30
C PHE A 792 16.57 27.70 -16.37
N PRO A 793 15.57 26.92 -15.93
CA PRO A 793 15.64 25.46 -15.97
C PRO A 793 15.23 24.91 -17.33
N LEU A 794 15.79 23.76 -17.72
CA LEU A 794 15.37 22.96 -18.86
C LEU A 794 15.20 21.50 -18.41
N THR A 795 14.00 20.94 -18.54
CA THR A 795 13.71 19.57 -18.09
C THR A 795 14.04 18.54 -19.18
N LEU A 796 14.82 17.53 -18.82
CA LEU A 796 15.16 16.37 -19.64
C LEU A 796 14.23 15.19 -19.32
N TYR A 797 13.80 14.48 -20.36
CA TYR A 797 12.88 13.36 -20.26
C TYR A 797 13.54 12.05 -20.74
N ALA A 798 13.19 10.96 -20.08
CA ALA A 798 13.71 9.63 -20.40
C ALA A 798 12.65 8.53 -20.18
N PRO A 799 12.75 7.40 -20.91
CA PRO A 799 12.00 6.20 -20.62
C PRO A 799 12.55 5.53 -19.36
N LYS A 800 11.79 4.61 -18.78
CA LYS A 800 12.24 3.80 -17.65
C LYS A 800 11.66 2.39 -17.78
N PRO A 801 12.36 1.48 -18.47
CA PRO A 801 11.87 0.13 -18.71
C PRO A 801 11.93 -0.70 -17.42
N GLU A 802 10.93 -1.54 -17.22
CA GLU A 802 10.86 -2.48 -16.10
C GLU A 802 10.44 -3.87 -16.62
N ILE A 803 11.27 -4.91 -16.40
CA ILE A 803 10.92 -6.30 -16.70
C ILE A 803 10.12 -6.86 -15.52
N CYS A 804 8.80 -6.92 -15.71
CA CYS A 804 7.89 -7.36 -14.66
C CYS A 804 7.92 -8.89 -14.48
N ARG A 805 8.07 -9.67 -15.57
CA ARG A 805 7.96 -11.15 -15.56
C ARG A 805 8.57 -11.83 -16.80
N ILE A 806 9.08 -13.08 -16.65
CA ILE A 806 9.51 -13.99 -17.73
C ILE A 806 8.92 -15.39 -17.44
N ILE A 807 8.32 -16.07 -18.43
CA ILE A 807 7.75 -17.43 -18.30
C ILE A 807 8.06 -18.22 -19.58
N TYR A 808 8.37 -19.51 -19.50
CA TYR A 808 8.44 -20.42 -20.65
C TYR A 808 7.20 -21.34 -20.74
N ASP A 809 6.77 -21.68 -21.96
CA ASP A 809 5.56 -22.45 -22.27
C ASP A 809 5.80 -23.36 -23.49
N ASP A 810 5.83 -24.66 -23.29
CA ASP A 810 5.98 -25.68 -24.34
C ASP A 810 4.63 -26.29 -24.78
N SER A 811 3.49 -25.89 -24.18
CA SER A 811 2.17 -26.52 -24.37
C SER A 811 1.67 -26.54 -25.81
N GLN A 812 2.21 -25.66 -26.66
CA GLN A 812 1.81 -25.52 -28.06
C GLN A 812 2.83 -26.13 -29.04
N THR A 813 4.10 -26.28 -28.65
CA THR A 813 5.20 -26.58 -29.57
C THR A 813 6.12 -27.72 -29.11
N GLY A 814 6.05 -28.11 -27.85
CA GLY A 814 6.67 -29.29 -27.25
C GLY A 814 5.61 -30.35 -26.93
N ASN A 815 5.83 -31.11 -25.87
CA ASN A 815 4.90 -32.16 -25.44
C ASN A 815 3.87 -31.70 -24.39
N GLY A 816 3.97 -30.45 -23.92
CA GLY A 816 3.03 -29.81 -23.01
C GLY A 816 3.13 -30.30 -21.57
N ASN A 817 4.30 -30.78 -21.18
CA ASN A 817 4.64 -31.11 -19.80
C ASN A 817 5.18 -29.90 -19.00
N TYR A 818 5.25 -28.72 -19.62
CA TYR A 818 5.81 -27.49 -19.04
C TYR A 818 7.31 -27.58 -18.70
N SER A 819 8.05 -28.51 -19.30
CA SER A 819 9.50 -28.65 -19.22
C SER A 819 10.08 -28.98 -20.61
N PRO A 820 10.72 -28.01 -21.28
CA PRO A 820 11.21 -28.24 -22.64
C PRO A 820 12.29 -29.33 -22.68
N ASP A 821 11.97 -30.48 -23.28
CA ASP A 821 12.86 -31.64 -23.36
C ASP A 821 13.91 -31.48 -24.49
N PRO A 822 15.06 -32.20 -24.46
CA PRO A 822 16.04 -32.17 -25.54
C PRO A 822 15.42 -32.45 -26.91
N GLY A 823 15.52 -31.49 -27.82
CA GLY A 823 14.90 -31.51 -29.14
C GLY A 823 13.57 -30.76 -29.24
N GLU A 824 12.97 -30.31 -28.13
CA GLU A 824 11.65 -29.66 -28.12
C GLU A 824 11.70 -28.14 -28.28
N HIS A 825 10.59 -27.61 -28.78
CA HIS A 825 10.35 -26.18 -28.96
C HIS A 825 9.50 -25.62 -27.81
N PHE A 826 9.82 -24.41 -27.34
CA PHE A 826 9.02 -23.68 -26.34
C PHE A 826 8.90 -22.19 -26.68
N PHE A 827 7.89 -21.53 -26.12
CA PHE A 827 7.73 -20.07 -26.11
C PHE A 827 8.26 -19.45 -24.82
N LEU A 828 8.86 -18.28 -24.92
CA LEU A 828 9.32 -17.45 -23.80
C LEU A 828 8.55 -16.13 -23.80
N ASN A 829 7.74 -15.89 -22.78
CA ASN A 829 6.87 -14.73 -22.61
C ASN A 829 7.42 -13.74 -21.57
N VAL A 830 7.63 -12.49 -21.96
CA VAL A 830 8.25 -11.41 -21.16
C VAL A 830 7.29 -10.22 -21.02
N LEU A 831 6.91 -9.84 -19.80
CA LEU A 831 6.08 -8.65 -19.54
C LEU A 831 6.96 -7.45 -19.18
N VAL A 832 6.75 -6.34 -19.87
CA VAL A 832 7.53 -5.09 -19.72
C VAL A 832 6.62 -3.89 -19.51
N THR A 833 7.02 -2.93 -18.67
CA THR A 833 6.31 -1.65 -18.43
C THR A 833 7.26 -0.45 -18.63
N ASN A 834 6.74 0.67 -19.17
CA ASN A 834 7.47 1.93 -19.22
C ASN A 834 7.02 2.87 -18.09
N THR A 835 7.82 3.03 -17.05
CA THR A 835 7.52 3.95 -15.94
C THR A 835 8.12 5.35 -16.12
N GLY A 836 8.79 5.59 -17.27
CA GLY A 836 9.41 6.86 -17.63
C GLY A 836 8.44 7.80 -18.32
N SER A 837 8.93 8.98 -18.75
CA SER A 837 8.09 10.00 -19.40
C SER A 837 8.39 10.19 -20.89
N SER A 838 9.35 9.43 -21.43
CA SER A 838 9.61 9.33 -22.88
C SER A 838 9.15 8.00 -23.44
N LEU A 839 8.92 7.98 -24.75
CA LEU A 839 8.52 6.78 -25.49
C LEU A 839 9.65 5.75 -25.50
N MET A 840 9.32 4.48 -25.24
CA MET A 840 10.18 3.37 -25.61
C MET A 840 9.86 2.98 -27.06
N ASN A 841 10.77 3.23 -28.00
CA ASN A 841 10.58 2.94 -29.41
C ASN A 841 11.65 1.96 -29.90
N SER A 842 11.22 0.93 -30.65
CA SER A 842 12.09 -0.11 -31.20
C SER A 842 13.10 -0.62 -30.16
N TRP A 843 12.63 -0.86 -28.94
CA TRP A 843 13.45 -1.12 -27.76
C TRP A 843 13.73 -2.61 -27.63
N PRO A 844 14.95 -3.09 -27.97
CA PRO A 844 15.28 -4.50 -27.86
C PRO A 844 15.51 -4.91 -26.41
N PHE A 845 15.06 -6.12 -26.11
CA PHE A 845 15.49 -6.92 -25.00
C PHE A 845 16.29 -8.08 -25.60
N ALA A 846 17.57 -8.14 -25.25
CA ALA A 846 18.41 -9.28 -25.57
C ALA A 846 17.93 -10.48 -24.76
N VAL A 847 17.74 -11.59 -25.45
CA VAL A 847 17.49 -12.90 -24.87
C VAL A 847 18.73 -13.72 -25.15
N ALA A 848 19.47 -14.06 -24.11
CA ALA A 848 20.73 -14.79 -24.23
C ALA A 848 20.65 -16.09 -23.45
N ALA A 849 21.04 -17.20 -24.07
CA ALA A 849 21.42 -18.39 -23.34
C ALA A 849 22.82 -18.15 -22.75
N LEU A 850 22.98 -18.24 -21.43
CA LEU A 850 24.26 -18.05 -20.75
C LEU A 850 25.15 -19.29 -20.78
N ASN A 851 24.60 -20.43 -21.23
CA ASN A 851 25.29 -21.69 -21.42
C ASN A 851 24.79 -22.42 -22.68
N ASP A 852 25.63 -23.31 -23.21
CA ASP A 852 25.32 -24.10 -24.40
C ASP A 852 24.19 -25.07 -24.08
N GLY A 853 23.08 -25.00 -24.82
CA GLY A 853 21.93 -25.86 -24.52
C GLY A 853 20.59 -25.51 -25.14
N VAL A 854 20.34 -24.22 -25.42
CA VAL A 854 19.16 -23.77 -26.18
C VAL A 854 19.60 -22.99 -27.40
N THR A 855 19.05 -23.36 -28.55
CA THR A 855 19.05 -22.53 -29.75
C THR A 855 17.83 -21.62 -29.71
N LEU A 856 18.04 -20.35 -29.39
CA LEU A 856 16.96 -19.35 -29.41
C LEU A 856 16.53 -19.06 -30.84
N LEU A 857 15.22 -19.12 -31.11
CA LEU A 857 14.65 -18.77 -32.42
C LEU A 857 14.84 -17.28 -32.73
N SER A 858 14.79 -16.45 -31.68
CA SER A 858 15.26 -15.07 -31.72
C SER A 858 15.98 -14.72 -30.42
N GLN A 859 17.19 -14.18 -30.57
CA GLN A 859 18.01 -13.65 -29.47
C GLN A 859 17.64 -12.21 -29.09
N THR A 860 16.63 -11.63 -29.76
CA THR A 860 16.14 -10.29 -29.48
C THR A 860 14.63 -10.25 -29.59
N ILE A 861 13.97 -9.71 -28.58
CA ILE A 861 12.55 -9.33 -28.63
C ILE A 861 12.44 -7.82 -28.50
N THR A 862 11.59 -7.19 -29.32
CA THR A 862 11.59 -5.73 -29.43
C THR A 862 10.21 -5.18 -29.16
N VAL A 863 10.13 -4.26 -28.20
CA VAL A 863 8.99 -3.38 -28.05
C VAL A 863 9.01 -2.40 -29.21
N GLN A 864 8.00 -2.46 -30.08
CA GLN A 864 7.92 -1.54 -31.23
C GLN A 864 7.66 -0.11 -30.76
N SER A 865 6.70 0.08 -29.86
CA SER A 865 6.38 1.37 -29.27
C SER A 865 5.63 1.17 -27.95
N LEU A 866 6.06 1.82 -26.88
CA LEU A 866 5.42 1.74 -25.56
C LEU A 866 5.48 3.11 -24.86
N ALA A 867 4.31 3.72 -24.71
CA ALA A 867 4.17 5.04 -24.11
C ALA A 867 4.37 5.00 -22.58
N SER A 868 4.60 6.18 -22.01
CA SER A 868 4.72 6.39 -20.56
C SER A 868 3.49 5.83 -19.83
N GLY A 869 3.71 4.87 -18.93
CA GLY A 869 2.69 4.23 -18.09
C GLY A 869 2.14 2.91 -18.64
N ASP A 870 2.40 2.58 -19.91
CA ASP A 870 1.84 1.39 -20.56
C ASP A 870 2.68 0.13 -20.33
N SER A 871 2.09 -1.05 -20.57
CA SER A 871 2.75 -2.36 -20.50
C SER A 871 2.59 -3.18 -21.78
N ALA A 872 3.57 -4.04 -22.10
CA ALA A 872 3.57 -4.93 -23.25
C ALA A 872 4.05 -6.35 -22.88
N LEU A 873 3.41 -7.37 -23.47
CA LEU A 873 3.86 -8.76 -23.41
C LEU A 873 4.61 -9.11 -24.70
N LEU A 874 5.84 -9.59 -24.58
CA LEU A 874 6.72 -9.96 -25.69
C LEU A 874 6.94 -11.47 -25.68
N THR A 875 6.97 -12.09 -26.86
CA THR A 875 7.15 -13.54 -26.98
C THR A 875 8.29 -13.87 -27.96
N THR A 876 9.18 -14.78 -27.58
CA THR A 876 10.12 -15.47 -28.50
C THR A 876 9.97 -16.98 -28.30
N GLY A 877 10.73 -17.80 -29.02
CA GLY A 877 10.83 -19.22 -28.73
C GLY A 877 12.26 -19.71 -28.71
N GLY A 878 12.47 -20.92 -28.22
CA GLY A 878 13.74 -21.61 -28.20
C GLY A 878 13.57 -23.09 -28.53
N VAL A 879 14.67 -23.71 -28.96
CA VAL A 879 14.78 -25.16 -29.15
C VAL A 879 15.86 -25.68 -28.23
N VAL A 880 15.53 -26.65 -27.40
CA VAL A 880 16.52 -27.31 -26.56
C VAL A 880 17.36 -28.25 -27.42
N HIS A 881 18.68 -28.21 -27.28
CA HIS A 881 19.59 -28.97 -28.14
C HIS A 881 19.56 -30.47 -27.80
N GLU A 882 19.50 -31.35 -28.82
CA GLU A 882 19.44 -32.81 -28.64
C GLU A 882 20.68 -33.42 -27.96
N SER A 883 21.81 -32.71 -27.94
CA SER A 883 23.01 -33.17 -27.23
C SER A 883 22.94 -32.98 -25.72
N LEU A 884 21.98 -32.19 -25.24
CA LEU A 884 21.73 -32.11 -23.82
C LEU A 884 21.10 -33.41 -23.36
N SER A 885 21.59 -33.90 -22.23
CA SER A 885 20.90 -34.98 -21.54
C SER A 885 19.67 -34.43 -20.86
N GLU A 886 18.75 -35.32 -20.52
CA GLU A 886 17.82 -35.04 -19.47
C GLU A 886 18.57 -34.41 -18.27
N GLY A 887 17.93 -33.48 -17.58
CA GLY A 887 18.35 -32.54 -16.53
C GLY A 887 19.68 -31.82 -16.67
N ASP A 888 20.07 -31.51 -17.88
CA ASP A 888 20.95 -30.36 -18.06
C ASP A 888 20.16 -29.06 -17.81
N SER A 889 20.85 -27.99 -17.43
CA SER A 889 20.21 -26.68 -17.23
C SER A 889 20.58 -25.74 -18.36
N VAL A 890 19.68 -24.82 -18.67
CA VAL A 890 19.90 -23.74 -19.63
C VAL A 890 19.45 -22.42 -19.01
N GLN A 891 20.36 -21.48 -18.83
CA GLN A 891 20.06 -20.18 -18.26
C GLN A 891 19.75 -19.18 -19.35
N LEU A 892 18.59 -18.54 -19.29
CA LEU A 892 18.14 -17.50 -20.20
C LEU A 892 18.14 -16.16 -19.47
N LYS A 893 18.96 -15.22 -19.93
CA LYS A 893 18.92 -13.84 -19.47
C LYS A 893 18.10 -13.00 -20.42
N VAL A 894 17.09 -12.31 -19.90
CA VAL A 894 16.43 -11.20 -20.61
C VAL A 894 16.96 -9.91 -20.02
N SER A 895 17.61 -9.13 -20.86
CA SER A 895 18.15 -7.84 -20.44
C SER A 895 17.95 -6.82 -21.53
N SER A 896 17.67 -5.60 -21.11
CA SER A 896 17.83 -4.45 -21.96
C SER A 896 18.74 -3.47 -21.25
N ASP A 897 19.81 -3.10 -21.94
CA ASP A 897 20.63 -1.94 -21.60
C ASP A 897 20.66 -1.00 -22.80
N VAL A 898 19.47 -0.78 -23.37
CA VAL A 898 19.32 0.16 -24.48
C VAL A 898 19.55 1.53 -23.91
N ASP A 899 20.61 2.15 -24.40
CA ASP A 899 20.99 3.52 -24.08
C ASP A 899 21.11 3.78 -22.57
N GLY A 900 21.70 2.82 -21.84
CA GLY A 900 22.08 3.01 -20.42
C GLY A 900 20.92 3.00 -19.42
N TYR A 901 19.78 2.43 -19.79
CA TYR A 901 18.67 2.16 -18.88
C TYR A 901 18.61 0.66 -18.60
N PRO A 902 19.53 0.13 -17.75
CA PRO A 902 19.64 -1.29 -17.54
C PRO A 902 18.40 -1.80 -16.82
N THR A 903 17.83 -2.84 -17.39
CA THR A 903 16.87 -3.72 -16.73
C THR A 903 17.22 -5.13 -17.13
N GLU A 904 17.31 -6.02 -16.16
CA GLU A 904 17.64 -7.41 -16.40
C GLU A 904 16.88 -8.33 -15.48
N LYS A 905 16.59 -9.51 -15.99
CA LYS A 905 16.06 -10.63 -15.23
C LYS A 905 16.54 -11.93 -15.87
N THR A 906 17.01 -12.86 -15.06
CA THR A 906 17.48 -14.18 -15.50
C THR A 906 16.47 -15.26 -15.10
N LEU A 907 16.39 -16.29 -15.94
CA LEU A 907 15.54 -17.46 -15.84
C LEU A 907 16.44 -18.71 -16.00
N THR A 908 16.32 -19.72 -15.13
CA THR A 908 16.96 -21.02 -15.35
C THR A 908 15.92 -22.04 -15.79
N LEU A 909 16.11 -22.58 -16.99
CA LEU A 909 15.37 -23.70 -17.56
C LEU A 909 16.15 -25.00 -17.33
N PHE A 910 15.45 -26.12 -17.24
CA PHE A 910 16.07 -27.44 -17.16
C PHE A 910 15.47 -28.34 -18.24
N THR A 911 16.30 -29.20 -18.85
CA THR A 911 15.96 -29.92 -20.07
C THR A 911 15.71 -31.37 -19.78
N GLY A 912 14.59 -31.97 -20.17
CA GLY A 912 14.47 -33.43 -20.12
C GLY A 912 14.30 -33.90 -18.68
N GLY A 913 13.07 -34.05 -18.27
CA GLY A 913 12.72 -34.40 -16.90
C GLY A 913 11.86 -33.34 -16.25
N ILE A 914 11.80 -33.35 -14.93
CA ILE A 914 10.85 -32.52 -14.21
C ILE A 914 11.61 -31.39 -13.52
N SER A 915 11.18 -30.16 -13.77
CA SER A 915 11.79 -28.98 -13.17
C SER A 915 10.77 -27.98 -12.66
N ASP A 916 11.19 -27.18 -11.70
CA ASP A 916 10.41 -26.06 -11.20
C ASP A 916 11.34 -24.96 -10.70
N ASP A 917 11.30 -23.82 -11.38
CA ASP A 917 11.97 -22.58 -10.97
C ASP A 917 11.04 -21.67 -10.15
N TYR A 918 9.79 -22.10 -9.95
CA TYR A 918 8.76 -21.42 -9.17
C TYR A 918 8.33 -20.04 -9.71
N GLU A 919 8.80 -19.61 -10.88
CA GLU A 919 8.54 -18.28 -11.46
C GLU A 919 7.08 -18.09 -11.91
N SER A 920 6.31 -19.18 -11.98
CA SER A 920 4.85 -19.13 -12.14
C SER A 920 4.15 -18.43 -10.97
N GLY A 921 4.83 -18.27 -9.82
CA GLY A 921 4.26 -17.78 -8.58
C GLY A 921 3.30 -18.78 -7.94
N SER A 922 3.41 -20.06 -8.29
CA SER A 922 2.51 -21.14 -7.89
C SER A 922 3.27 -22.47 -7.79
N LEU A 923 2.94 -23.29 -6.79
CA LEU A 923 3.45 -24.68 -6.67
C LEU A 923 2.51 -25.70 -7.35
N HIS A 924 1.69 -25.24 -8.29
CA HIS A 924 0.82 -26.11 -9.10
C HIS A 924 1.43 -26.42 -10.47
N HIS A 925 2.64 -25.92 -10.74
CA HIS A 925 3.39 -26.24 -11.95
C HIS A 925 3.68 -27.74 -12.04
N LEU A 926 4.02 -28.37 -10.91
CA LEU A 926 4.19 -29.81 -10.77
C LEU A 926 3.19 -30.42 -9.77
N PRO A 927 2.90 -31.73 -9.84
CA PRO A 927 1.93 -32.40 -8.98
C PRO A 927 2.54 -32.72 -7.59
N TYR A 928 3.04 -31.70 -6.90
CA TYR A 928 3.51 -31.87 -5.53
C TYR A 928 2.37 -32.30 -4.61
N VAL A 929 2.64 -33.32 -3.82
CA VAL A 929 1.84 -33.70 -2.66
C VAL A 929 2.44 -32.99 -1.47
N MET A 930 1.73 -31.99 -0.98
CA MET A 930 2.09 -31.32 0.26
C MET A 930 1.68 -32.18 1.45
N GLY A 931 2.44 -32.10 2.53
CA GLY A 931 2.20 -32.86 3.74
C GLY A 931 2.92 -32.26 4.95
N GLY A 932 2.95 -33.03 6.03
CA GLY A 932 3.36 -32.50 7.31
C GLY A 932 2.30 -31.57 7.88
N ASP A 933 2.74 -30.57 8.63
CA ASP A 933 1.90 -29.66 9.40
C ASP A 933 1.67 -28.30 8.71
N SER A 934 2.40 -28.00 7.63
CA SER A 934 2.21 -26.81 6.80
C SER A 934 2.73 -27.07 5.40
N ASP A 935 1.95 -26.70 4.39
CA ASP A 935 2.35 -26.83 2.99
C ASP A 935 3.49 -25.87 2.65
N TRP A 936 4.35 -26.29 1.71
CA TRP A 936 5.29 -25.40 1.06
C TRP A 936 4.53 -24.35 0.23
N MET A 937 5.12 -23.19 -0.02
CA MET A 937 4.47 -22.07 -0.73
C MET A 937 5.46 -21.26 -1.59
N PRO A 938 4.99 -20.58 -2.65
CA PRO A 938 5.83 -19.65 -3.39
C PRO A 938 6.16 -18.41 -2.54
N ASP A 939 7.39 -17.93 -2.61
CA ASP A 939 7.90 -16.79 -1.85
C ASP A 939 8.77 -15.88 -2.72
N THR A 940 8.72 -14.57 -2.49
CA THR A 940 9.50 -13.57 -3.22
C THR A 940 10.71 -13.05 -2.43
N TRP A 941 10.89 -13.54 -1.20
CA TRP A 941 11.91 -13.04 -0.32
C TRP A 941 13.29 -13.65 -0.58
N MET A 942 14.10 -12.91 -1.34
CA MET A 942 15.47 -13.27 -1.73
C MET A 942 15.55 -14.67 -2.38
N PRO A 943 14.82 -14.91 -3.49
CA PRO A 943 14.89 -16.16 -4.23
C PRO A 943 16.33 -16.41 -4.72
N TYR A 944 16.66 -17.66 -5.01
CA TYR A 944 17.99 -18.01 -5.54
C TYR A 944 18.19 -17.37 -6.92
N GLU A 945 17.14 -17.36 -7.73
CA GLU A 945 17.07 -16.71 -9.03
C GLU A 945 15.64 -16.22 -9.29
N GLY A 946 15.43 -15.31 -10.26
CA GLY A 946 14.08 -14.85 -10.58
C GLY A 946 13.41 -14.00 -9.50
N ARG A 947 12.08 -14.11 -9.39
CA ARG A 947 11.23 -13.37 -8.43
C ARG A 947 10.62 -14.29 -7.38
N TYR A 948 10.52 -15.59 -7.61
CA TYR A 948 9.83 -16.55 -6.76
C TYR A 948 10.73 -17.75 -6.45
N CYS A 949 10.53 -18.39 -5.30
CA CYS A 949 11.14 -19.66 -4.89
C CYS A 949 10.15 -20.45 -4.03
N ALA A 950 10.37 -21.75 -3.82
CA ALA A 950 9.52 -22.54 -2.92
C ALA A 950 10.05 -22.47 -1.48
N ARG A 951 9.29 -21.87 -0.59
CA ARG A 951 9.59 -21.82 0.84
C ARG A 951 8.84 -22.93 1.57
N SER A 952 9.51 -23.57 2.51
CA SER A 952 8.85 -24.45 3.46
C SER A 952 7.71 -23.71 4.13
N GLY A 953 6.60 -24.40 4.33
CA GLY A 953 5.53 -23.94 5.19
C GLY A 953 6.15 -23.50 6.52
N VAL A 954 5.63 -22.42 7.08
CA VAL A 954 6.28 -21.66 8.15
C VAL A 954 6.21 -22.40 9.51
N THR A 955 6.44 -23.70 9.58
CA THR A 955 6.10 -24.60 10.70
C THR A 955 6.54 -24.15 12.10
N GLY A 956 5.71 -24.41 13.11
CA GLY A 956 6.08 -24.18 14.51
C GLY A 956 6.90 -25.28 15.17
N ASP A 957 7.15 -25.15 16.47
CA ASP A 957 8.05 -26.07 17.19
C ASP A 957 7.53 -27.52 17.14
N SER A 958 8.45 -28.47 16.93
CA SER A 958 8.17 -29.89 16.70
C SER A 958 7.31 -30.20 15.46
N LYS A 959 7.10 -29.22 14.58
CA LYS A 959 6.31 -29.35 13.35
C LYS A 959 7.21 -29.47 12.14
N SER A 960 6.65 -30.01 11.08
CA SER A 960 7.38 -30.19 9.84
C SER A 960 6.57 -29.78 8.62
N SER A 961 7.25 -29.29 7.60
CA SER A 961 6.63 -28.92 6.32
C SER A 961 7.18 -29.87 5.32
N VAL A 962 6.30 -30.67 4.74
CA VAL A 962 6.68 -31.70 3.79
C VAL A 962 6.16 -31.29 2.42
N MET A 963 7.03 -31.25 1.44
CA MET A 963 6.66 -31.24 0.04
C MET A 963 7.21 -32.51 -0.56
N GLN A 964 6.33 -33.28 -1.18
CA GLN A 964 6.65 -34.57 -1.74
C GLN A 964 6.28 -34.59 -3.21
N ILE A 965 7.09 -35.26 -4.02
CA ILE A 965 6.74 -35.56 -5.40
C ILE A 965 7.13 -36.99 -5.71
N ARG A 966 6.26 -37.68 -6.44
CA ARG A 966 6.50 -39.05 -6.90
C ARG A 966 6.72 -39.05 -8.40
N VAL A 967 7.84 -39.63 -8.80
CA VAL A 967 8.31 -39.61 -10.20
C VAL A 967 8.94 -40.95 -10.57
N PHE A 968 8.91 -41.29 -11.86
CA PHE A 968 9.56 -42.48 -12.39
C PHE A 968 10.84 -42.12 -13.14
N TYR A 969 11.94 -42.77 -12.78
CA TYR A 969 13.24 -42.69 -13.46
C TYR A 969 13.38 -43.85 -14.44
N PRO A 970 13.32 -43.62 -15.77
CA PRO A 970 13.38 -44.68 -16.77
C PRO A 970 14.77 -45.33 -16.87
N GLU A 971 15.81 -44.68 -16.35
CA GLU A 971 17.17 -45.19 -16.20
C GLU A 971 17.83 -44.52 -14.98
N ASN A 972 19.08 -44.88 -14.65
CA ASN A 972 19.79 -44.24 -13.55
C ASN A 972 20.00 -42.74 -13.85
N GLY A 973 19.60 -41.89 -12.92
CA GLY A 973 19.59 -40.44 -13.04
C GLY A 973 20.16 -39.69 -11.84
N LYS A 974 19.72 -38.44 -11.66
CA LYS A 974 20.00 -37.58 -10.52
C LYS A 974 18.79 -36.70 -10.15
N ILE A 975 18.84 -36.11 -8.97
CA ILE A 975 18.01 -34.97 -8.55
C ILE A 975 18.93 -33.87 -8.06
N ALA A 976 18.62 -32.61 -8.37
CA ALA A 976 19.33 -31.43 -7.92
C ALA A 976 18.37 -30.27 -7.59
N PHE A 977 18.75 -29.43 -6.65
CA PHE A 977 18.06 -28.17 -6.33
C PHE A 977 18.98 -27.24 -5.53
N ALA A 978 18.72 -25.94 -5.58
CA ALA A 978 19.29 -24.99 -4.64
C ALA A 978 18.46 -25.00 -3.36
N TYR A 979 19.11 -24.89 -2.20
CA TYR A 979 18.41 -24.70 -0.94
C TYR A 979 19.07 -23.64 -0.08
N ARG A 980 18.25 -22.95 0.70
CA ARG A 980 18.68 -22.04 1.75
C ARG A 980 18.01 -22.47 3.03
N VAL A 981 18.72 -22.37 4.15
CA VAL A 981 18.12 -22.62 5.46
C VAL A 981 18.42 -21.43 6.34
N SER A 982 17.41 -20.89 6.99
CA SER A 982 17.62 -19.92 8.07
C SER A 982 16.85 -20.47 9.26
N SER A 983 17.59 -21.05 10.18
CA SER A 983 17.04 -21.86 11.28
C SER A 983 18.03 -21.88 12.44
N GLU A 984 17.64 -22.44 13.58
CA GLU A 984 18.57 -22.64 14.69
C GLU A 984 19.62 -23.72 14.36
N SER A 985 20.90 -23.43 14.64
CA SER A 985 22.00 -24.35 14.31
C SER A 985 22.04 -25.55 15.24
N GLY A 986 21.97 -26.76 14.66
CA GLY A 986 22.04 -28.03 15.38
C GLY A 986 20.69 -28.58 15.89
N TYR A 987 19.58 -27.86 15.64
CA TYR A 987 18.29 -28.14 16.26
C TYR A 987 17.17 -28.27 15.21
N ASP A 988 16.99 -27.24 14.40
CA ASP A 988 16.04 -27.25 13.29
C ASP A 988 16.67 -27.85 12.04
N PHE A 989 15.97 -28.78 11.39
CA PHE A 989 16.54 -29.53 10.28
C PHE A 989 15.71 -29.40 9.01
N PHE A 990 16.35 -28.84 7.98
CA PHE A 990 15.99 -29.13 6.60
C PHE A 990 16.53 -30.51 6.22
N ASP A 991 15.61 -31.46 6.08
CA ASP A 991 15.86 -32.82 5.62
C ASP A 991 15.41 -32.97 4.16
N PHE A 992 16.23 -33.60 3.34
CA PHE A 992 15.84 -34.10 2.03
C PHE A 992 15.89 -35.63 2.07
N LEU A 993 14.79 -36.28 1.68
CA LEU A 993 14.66 -37.72 1.65
C LEU A 993 14.38 -38.24 0.23
N MET A 994 14.98 -39.39 -0.09
CA MET A 994 14.77 -40.17 -1.29
C MET A 994 14.26 -41.55 -0.86
N ASP A 995 13.03 -41.90 -1.23
CA ASP A 995 12.34 -43.14 -0.82
C ASP A 995 12.36 -43.40 0.69
N GLU A 996 12.00 -42.36 1.45
CA GLU A 996 12.03 -42.36 2.93
C GLU A 996 13.44 -42.41 3.55
N GLU A 997 14.50 -42.60 2.76
CA GLU A 997 15.89 -42.51 3.22
C GLU A 997 16.37 -41.05 3.21
N LYS A 998 16.90 -40.59 4.35
CA LYS A 998 17.35 -39.21 4.51
C LYS A 998 18.76 -39.02 3.95
N VAL A 999 18.87 -38.27 2.87
CA VAL A 999 20.12 -38.02 2.12
C VAL A 999 20.72 -36.63 2.38
N LEU A 1000 19.93 -35.67 2.87
CA LEU A 1000 20.40 -34.36 3.38
C LEU A 1000 19.81 -34.07 4.75
N ARG A 1001 20.60 -33.43 5.61
CA ARG A 1001 20.16 -32.77 6.84
C ARG A 1001 20.98 -31.50 7.07
N ARG A 1002 20.34 -30.36 7.22
CA ARG A 1002 20.98 -29.05 7.44
C ARG A 1002 20.24 -28.22 8.46
N SER A 1003 20.97 -27.43 9.23
CA SER A 1003 20.48 -26.59 10.32
C SER A 1003 21.32 -25.31 10.40
N GLY A 1004 20.80 -24.26 11.03
CA GLY A 1004 21.48 -22.96 11.10
C GLY A 1004 21.12 -22.00 9.96
N THR A 1005 21.88 -20.91 9.84
CA THR A 1005 21.81 -19.95 8.73
C THR A 1005 22.78 -20.38 7.62
N ILE A 1006 22.27 -21.16 6.69
CA ILE A 1006 22.97 -21.62 5.49
C ILE A 1006 22.56 -20.71 4.33
N PRO A 1007 23.48 -19.96 3.70
CA PRO A 1007 23.18 -19.21 2.48
C PRO A 1007 22.79 -20.18 1.36
N TRP A 1008 22.21 -19.66 0.28
CA TRP A 1008 21.85 -20.47 -0.88
C TRP A 1008 22.99 -21.40 -1.32
N THR A 1009 22.71 -22.70 -1.31
CA THR A 1009 23.67 -23.77 -1.58
C THR A 1009 23.02 -24.79 -2.52
N SER A 1010 23.68 -25.13 -3.63
CA SER A 1010 23.21 -26.18 -4.54
C SER A 1010 23.63 -27.57 -4.07
N ALA A 1011 22.74 -28.57 -4.21
CA ALA A 1011 23.05 -29.97 -3.92
C ALA A 1011 22.47 -30.92 -5.00
N SER A 1012 23.11 -32.08 -5.18
CA SER A 1012 22.66 -33.13 -6.10
C SER A 1012 22.97 -34.55 -5.60
N TRP A 1013 22.15 -35.53 -6.00
CA TRP A 1013 22.31 -36.95 -5.67
C TRP A 1013 22.00 -37.84 -6.87
N PRO A 1014 22.71 -38.97 -7.06
CA PRO A 1014 22.33 -39.98 -8.04
C PRO A 1014 21.05 -40.72 -7.59
N VAL A 1015 20.22 -41.10 -8.55
CA VAL A 1015 18.95 -41.81 -8.38
C VAL A 1015 18.96 -43.04 -9.28
N SER A 1016 18.56 -44.21 -8.79
CA SER A 1016 18.52 -45.42 -9.63
C SER A 1016 17.34 -45.40 -10.62
N GLN A 1017 17.35 -46.30 -11.59
CA GLN A 1017 16.15 -46.59 -12.40
C GLN A 1017 15.01 -47.12 -11.51
N GLY A 1018 13.80 -46.59 -11.68
CA GLY A 1018 12.59 -47.04 -10.98
C GLY A 1018 11.69 -45.91 -10.50
N TRP A 1019 10.64 -46.26 -9.75
CA TRP A 1019 9.78 -45.27 -9.09
C TRP A 1019 10.47 -44.73 -7.84
N HIS A 1020 10.54 -43.41 -7.74
CA HIS A 1020 11.13 -42.70 -6.62
C HIS A 1020 10.17 -41.68 -6.04
N THR A 1021 10.27 -41.46 -4.73
CA THR A 1021 9.53 -40.43 -4.02
C THR A 1021 10.51 -39.51 -3.30
N PHE A 1022 10.52 -38.25 -3.71
CA PHE A 1022 11.36 -37.22 -3.12
C PHE A 1022 10.58 -36.39 -2.13
N THR A 1023 11.20 -36.09 -1.01
CA THR A 1023 10.54 -35.43 0.11
C THR A 1023 11.43 -34.35 0.68
N TRP A 1024 11.06 -33.09 0.49
CA TRP A 1024 11.65 -31.94 1.17
C TRP A 1024 10.90 -31.71 2.46
N LYS A 1025 11.62 -31.86 3.57
CA LYS A 1025 11.05 -31.80 4.90
C LYS A 1025 11.84 -30.83 5.76
N TYR A 1026 11.31 -29.64 5.99
CA TYR A 1026 11.80 -28.83 7.10
C TYR A 1026 11.15 -29.31 8.40
N SER A 1027 11.92 -29.56 9.46
CA SER A 1027 11.43 -30.03 10.76
C SER A 1027 12.04 -29.18 11.85
N LYS A 1028 11.19 -28.57 12.69
CA LYS A 1028 11.66 -27.86 13.87
C LYS A 1028 11.84 -28.82 15.05
N ASP A 1029 12.75 -28.48 15.96
CA ASP A 1029 12.80 -29.11 17.27
C ASP A 1029 11.86 -28.42 18.27
N ASN A 1030 11.99 -28.76 19.55
CA ASN A 1030 11.00 -28.46 20.57
C ASN A 1030 11.19 -27.08 21.22
N ASN A 1031 12.17 -26.24 20.81
CA ASN A 1031 12.40 -24.96 21.49
C ASN A 1031 13.27 -23.93 20.75
N THR A 1032 12.90 -22.64 20.85
CA THR A 1032 13.56 -21.45 20.27
C THR A 1032 13.36 -21.24 18.76
N SER A 1033 13.30 -19.98 18.34
CA SER A 1033 13.30 -19.56 16.93
C SER A 1033 14.50 -18.64 16.71
N ARG A 1034 15.39 -18.94 15.77
CA ARG A 1034 16.57 -18.11 15.45
C ARG A 1034 16.78 -18.08 13.95
N GLY A 1035 16.82 -16.87 13.38
CA GLY A 1035 16.71 -16.70 11.94
C GLY A 1035 15.25 -16.67 11.52
N LYS A 1036 14.91 -17.27 10.38
CA LYS A 1036 13.55 -17.21 9.80
C LYS A 1036 12.75 -18.51 9.97
N ASP A 1037 13.37 -19.54 10.53
CA ASP A 1037 12.88 -20.91 10.69
C ASP A 1037 12.22 -21.47 9.44
N ALA A 1038 12.94 -21.40 8.33
CA ALA A 1038 12.48 -21.94 7.07
C ALA A 1038 13.63 -22.50 6.27
N ALA A 1039 13.27 -23.47 5.42
CA ALA A 1039 14.06 -23.83 4.26
C ALA A 1039 13.41 -23.21 3.04
N TRP A 1040 14.22 -22.83 2.07
CA TRP A 1040 13.77 -22.54 0.73
C TRP A 1040 14.42 -23.54 -0.19
N ILE A 1041 13.69 -23.96 -1.21
CA ILE A 1041 14.24 -24.61 -2.38
C ILE A 1041 13.94 -23.77 -3.61
N ASP A 1042 14.85 -23.84 -4.56
CA ASP A 1042 14.74 -23.12 -5.79
C ASP A 1042 15.46 -23.92 -6.88
N ASN A 1043 15.09 -23.69 -8.15
CA ASN A 1043 15.66 -24.36 -9.30
C ASN A 1043 15.67 -25.90 -9.13
N LEU A 1044 14.51 -26.51 -8.89
CA LEU A 1044 14.36 -27.97 -8.78
C LEU A 1044 14.57 -28.64 -10.13
N LEU A 1045 15.31 -29.76 -10.12
CA LEU A 1045 15.63 -30.55 -11.29
C LEU A 1045 15.64 -32.06 -10.95
N MET A 1046 14.87 -32.86 -11.69
CA MET A 1046 14.80 -34.32 -11.58
C MET A 1046 14.95 -34.98 -12.96
N VAL A 1047 15.91 -35.89 -13.11
CA VAL A 1047 16.43 -36.29 -14.42
C VAL A 1047 17.03 -37.70 -14.44
N PRO A 1048 16.74 -38.55 -15.43
CA PRO A 1048 15.55 -38.50 -16.26
C PRO A 1048 14.34 -38.83 -15.38
N ALA A 1049 13.26 -38.05 -15.41
CA ALA A 1049 12.12 -38.28 -14.51
C ALA A 1049 10.77 -37.90 -15.15
N ILE A 1050 9.71 -38.68 -14.90
CA ILE A 1050 8.34 -38.40 -15.37
C ILE A 1050 7.30 -38.46 -14.21
N THR A 1051 6.32 -37.55 -14.18
CA THR A 1051 5.34 -37.40 -13.08
C THR A 1051 4.16 -38.37 -13.18
N ASP A 1052 3.55 -38.73 -12.04
CA ASP A 1052 2.36 -39.61 -11.97
C ASP A 1052 1.09 -38.93 -12.54
N THR A 1053 0.38 -39.59 -13.48
CA THR A 1053 -0.69 -39.02 -14.34
C THR A 1053 -2.05 -39.72 -14.19
N THR A 1054 -2.45 -40.15 -12.99
CA THR A 1054 -3.73 -40.88 -12.80
C THR A 1054 -5.01 -40.04 -12.99
N ALA A 1055 -6.11 -40.68 -13.42
CA ALA A 1055 -7.39 -40.06 -13.82
C ALA A 1055 -8.25 -39.52 -12.64
N ASN A 1056 -9.08 -38.50 -12.90
CA ASN A 1056 -9.95 -37.79 -11.93
C ASN A 1056 -11.16 -37.17 -12.66
N LEU A 1057 -12.35 -37.75 -12.50
CA LEU A 1057 -13.61 -37.29 -13.08
C LEU A 1057 -14.55 -36.75 -11.99
N ARG A 1058 -15.51 -35.90 -12.39
CA ARG A 1058 -16.55 -35.37 -11.50
C ARG A 1058 -17.86 -35.11 -12.24
N LEU A 1059 -19.00 -35.22 -11.52
CA LEU A 1059 -20.29 -34.66 -11.96
C LEU A 1059 -20.40 -33.17 -11.60
N ALA A 1060 -20.55 -32.31 -12.60
CA ALA A 1060 -20.62 -30.86 -12.43
C ALA A 1060 -22.05 -30.36 -12.19
N GLU A 1061 -23.04 -30.85 -12.95
CA GLU A 1061 -24.44 -30.38 -12.87
C GLU A 1061 -25.44 -31.38 -13.47
N ILE A 1062 -26.69 -31.40 -12.97
CA ILE A 1062 -27.83 -32.03 -13.65
C ILE A 1062 -28.62 -30.93 -14.38
N LEU A 1063 -28.43 -30.85 -15.70
CA LEU A 1063 -29.04 -29.82 -16.56
C LEU A 1063 -30.51 -30.11 -16.87
N ARG A 1064 -30.88 -31.40 -16.87
CA ARG A 1064 -32.26 -31.84 -17.14
C ARG A 1064 -32.56 -33.13 -16.37
N PRO A 1065 -33.68 -33.22 -15.63
CA PRO A 1065 -34.61 -32.13 -15.32
C PRO A 1065 -33.94 -31.10 -14.42
N ALA A 1066 -34.19 -29.81 -14.68
CA ALA A 1066 -33.74 -28.75 -13.78
C ALA A 1066 -34.52 -28.81 -12.46
N LYS A 1067 -33.94 -28.25 -11.39
CA LYS A 1067 -34.58 -28.21 -10.08
C LYS A 1067 -35.96 -27.54 -10.16
N ASP A 1068 -36.95 -28.15 -9.51
CA ASP A 1068 -38.33 -27.68 -9.38
C ASP A 1068 -39.10 -27.53 -10.71
N SER A 1069 -38.59 -28.13 -11.80
CA SER A 1069 -39.24 -28.11 -13.11
C SER A 1069 -40.40 -29.12 -13.22
N SER A 1070 -41.35 -28.85 -14.13
CA SER A 1070 -42.54 -29.71 -14.37
C SER A 1070 -42.40 -30.54 -15.64
N TRP A 1071 -42.67 -31.84 -15.55
CA TRP A 1071 -42.47 -32.81 -16.63
C TRP A 1071 -43.70 -33.68 -16.90
N GLY A 1072 -43.80 -34.20 -18.13
CA GLY A 1072 -44.83 -35.15 -18.55
C GLY A 1072 -44.52 -36.58 -18.09
N GLU A 1073 -44.96 -37.59 -18.86
CA GLU A 1073 -44.79 -39.01 -18.48
C GLU A 1073 -43.35 -39.53 -18.63
N PHE A 1074 -42.49 -38.79 -19.33
CA PHE A 1074 -41.11 -39.19 -19.59
C PHE A 1074 -40.16 -38.02 -19.38
N VAL A 1075 -39.01 -38.28 -18.75
CA VAL A 1075 -37.88 -37.35 -18.66
C VAL A 1075 -36.62 -38.03 -19.18
N ARG A 1076 -35.86 -37.36 -20.03
CA ARG A 1076 -34.55 -37.84 -20.49
C ARG A 1076 -33.46 -37.04 -19.79
N PRO A 1077 -32.74 -37.61 -18.81
CA PRO A 1077 -31.75 -36.88 -18.06
C PRO A 1077 -30.58 -36.38 -18.91
N LEU A 1078 -30.09 -35.17 -18.62
CA LEU A 1078 -28.90 -34.56 -19.22
C LEU A 1078 -28.00 -34.08 -18.08
N ILE A 1079 -26.76 -34.59 -18.04
CA ILE A 1079 -25.86 -34.44 -16.90
C ILE A 1079 -24.48 -34.00 -17.41
N ARG A 1080 -23.88 -32.97 -16.78
CA ARG A 1080 -22.55 -32.49 -17.14
C ARG A 1080 -21.46 -33.24 -16.38
N ILE A 1081 -20.55 -33.87 -17.11
CA ILE A 1081 -19.34 -34.55 -16.63
C ILE A 1081 -18.14 -33.62 -16.84
N LEU A 1082 -17.17 -33.59 -15.93
CA LEU A 1082 -15.93 -32.80 -16.03
C LEU A 1082 -14.71 -33.71 -15.79
N ASN A 1083 -13.70 -33.63 -16.67
CA ASN A 1083 -12.39 -34.25 -16.43
C ASN A 1083 -11.43 -33.27 -15.77
N ARG A 1084 -10.96 -33.58 -14.56
CA ARG A 1084 -10.01 -32.77 -13.78
C ARG A 1084 -8.59 -33.36 -13.77
N SER A 1085 -8.36 -34.49 -14.44
CA SER A 1085 -7.02 -35.06 -14.56
C SER A 1085 -6.19 -34.42 -15.67
N GLN A 1086 -4.88 -34.66 -15.64
CA GLN A 1086 -3.93 -34.24 -16.67
C GLN A 1086 -3.85 -35.22 -17.85
N VAL A 1087 -4.69 -36.27 -17.85
CA VAL A 1087 -4.79 -37.24 -18.95
C VAL A 1087 -6.20 -37.31 -19.52
N PRO A 1088 -6.35 -37.65 -20.80
CA PRO A 1088 -7.66 -37.97 -21.36
C PRO A 1088 -8.29 -39.16 -20.63
N VAL A 1089 -9.60 -39.09 -20.38
CA VAL A 1089 -10.37 -40.18 -19.78
C VAL A 1089 -11.45 -40.63 -20.75
N SER A 1090 -11.35 -41.88 -21.19
CA SER A 1090 -12.25 -42.45 -22.19
C SER A 1090 -13.35 -43.28 -21.54
N ASN A 1091 -14.57 -43.15 -22.08
CA ASN A 1091 -15.72 -44.00 -21.79
C ASN A 1091 -16.15 -44.06 -20.31
N PRO A 1092 -16.33 -42.92 -19.61
CA PRO A 1092 -16.82 -42.95 -18.23
C PRO A 1092 -18.24 -43.51 -18.14
N THR A 1093 -18.53 -44.25 -17.07
CA THR A 1093 -19.86 -44.83 -16.83
C THR A 1093 -20.66 -43.93 -15.90
N VAL A 1094 -21.85 -43.53 -16.35
CA VAL A 1094 -22.79 -42.70 -15.58
C VAL A 1094 -23.97 -43.54 -15.13
N TYR A 1095 -24.39 -43.34 -13.89
CA TYR A 1095 -25.55 -43.98 -13.27
C TYR A 1095 -26.59 -42.93 -12.91
N ILE A 1096 -27.87 -43.29 -13.00
CA ILE A 1096 -28.99 -42.52 -12.49
C ILE A 1096 -29.95 -43.42 -11.70
N SER A 1097 -30.64 -42.85 -10.73
CA SER A 1097 -31.75 -43.48 -10.02
C SER A 1097 -32.86 -42.45 -9.77
N ILE A 1098 -34.11 -42.89 -9.89
CA ILE A 1098 -35.28 -42.09 -9.55
C ILE A 1098 -35.86 -42.58 -8.23
N ASN A 1099 -36.10 -41.67 -7.28
CA ASN A 1099 -36.63 -41.94 -5.94
C ASN A 1099 -35.87 -43.06 -5.20
N ASN A 1100 -34.56 -43.16 -5.46
CA ASN A 1100 -33.68 -44.22 -4.94
C ASN A 1100 -34.08 -45.65 -5.35
N GLY A 1101 -34.81 -45.80 -6.47
CA GLY A 1101 -35.08 -47.10 -7.11
C GLY A 1101 -33.86 -47.69 -7.82
N ASP A 1102 -34.07 -48.79 -8.54
CA ASP A 1102 -32.99 -49.51 -9.23
C ASP A 1102 -32.24 -48.59 -10.21
N PRO A 1103 -30.89 -48.54 -10.15
CA PRO A 1103 -30.12 -47.64 -10.98
C PRO A 1103 -30.07 -48.06 -12.44
N MET A 1104 -30.21 -47.08 -13.33
CA MET A 1104 -29.93 -47.22 -14.76
C MET A 1104 -28.51 -46.74 -15.03
N MET A 1105 -27.78 -47.49 -15.86
CA MET A 1105 -26.40 -47.15 -16.24
C MET A 1105 -26.27 -46.93 -17.74
N ALA A 1106 -25.38 -46.04 -18.13
CA ALA A 1106 -24.98 -45.85 -19.52
C ALA A 1106 -23.52 -45.38 -19.60
N VAL A 1107 -22.83 -45.77 -20.67
CA VAL A 1107 -21.43 -45.39 -20.93
C VAL A 1107 -21.42 -44.18 -21.86
N ALA A 1108 -20.67 -43.15 -21.50
CA ALA A 1108 -20.43 -42.01 -22.36
C ALA A 1108 -19.32 -42.36 -23.37
N GLU A 1109 -19.68 -42.89 -24.55
CA GLU A 1109 -18.75 -43.35 -25.59
C GLU A 1109 -17.97 -42.19 -26.24
N LEU A 1110 -17.01 -41.63 -25.51
CA LEU A 1110 -16.16 -40.51 -25.92
C LEU A 1110 -14.88 -40.45 -25.09
N GLU A 1111 -13.93 -39.65 -25.55
CA GLU A 1111 -12.73 -39.29 -24.81
C GLU A 1111 -12.84 -37.86 -24.29
N LEU A 1112 -12.77 -37.69 -22.97
CA LEU A 1112 -12.80 -36.39 -22.30
C LEU A 1112 -11.36 -35.92 -22.04
N LEU A 1113 -10.96 -34.81 -22.67
CA LEU A 1113 -9.65 -34.20 -22.45
C LEU A 1113 -9.57 -33.50 -21.07
N PRO A 1114 -8.35 -33.29 -20.54
CA PRO A 1114 -8.13 -32.49 -19.32
C PRO A 1114 -8.87 -31.15 -19.32
N GLY A 1115 -9.55 -30.83 -18.22
CA GLY A 1115 -10.30 -29.59 -18.03
C GLY A 1115 -11.58 -29.45 -18.86
N ASN A 1116 -11.88 -30.39 -19.76
CA ASN A 1116 -13.09 -30.34 -20.59
C ASN A 1116 -14.31 -30.92 -19.85
N SER A 1117 -15.48 -30.39 -20.20
CA SER A 1117 -16.77 -30.90 -19.74
C SER A 1117 -17.60 -31.45 -20.90
N TYR A 1118 -18.45 -32.43 -20.61
CA TYR A 1118 -19.36 -33.03 -21.58
C TYR A 1118 -20.77 -33.18 -21.01
N ASP A 1119 -21.78 -32.74 -21.77
CA ASP A 1119 -23.19 -32.86 -21.40
C ASP A 1119 -23.73 -34.21 -21.89
N PHE A 1120 -23.73 -35.20 -21.00
CA PHE A 1120 -24.16 -36.56 -21.26
C PHE A 1120 -25.68 -36.71 -21.14
N GLU A 1121 -26.33 -37.06 -22.25
CA GLU A 1121 -27.76 -37.34 -22.31
C GLU A 1121 -28.03 -38.85 -22.19
N PHE A 1122 -28.91 -39.25 -21.28
CA PHE A 1122 -29.19 -40.68 -21.07
C PHE A 1122 -29.90 -41.30 -22.30
N PRO A 1123 -29.46 -42.47 -22.80
CA PRO A 1123 -29.98 -43.07 -24.04
C PRO A 1123 -31.44 -43.53 -23.96
N GLN A 1124 -31.95 -43.83 -22.76
CA GLN A 1124 -33.34 -44.20 -22.52
C GLN A 1124 -34.02 -43.15 -21.64
N PRO A 1125 -35.23 -42.67 -21.99
CA PRO A 1125 -35.99 -41.80 -21.11
C PRO A 1125 -36.50 -42.59 -19.91
N VAL A 1126 -36.61 -41.92 -18.76
CA VAL A 1126 -37.19 -42.48 -17.55
C VAL A 1126 -38.68 -42.18 -17.52
N GLU A 1127 -39.49 -43.22 -17.33
CA GLU A 1127 -40.95 -43.12 -17.21
C GLU A 1127 -41.36 -42.72 -15.79
N LEU A 1128 -42.19 -41.69 -15.68
CA LEU A 1128 -42.69 -41.13 -14.43
C LEU A 1128 -44.13 -41.62 -14.23
N THR A 1129 -44.30 -42.70 -13.47
CA THR A 1129 -45.55 -43.46 -13.40
C THR A 1129 -46.69 -42.82 -12.58
N VAL A 1130 -46.39 -41.93 -11.63
CA VAL A 1130 -47.39 -41.28 -10.74
C VAL A 1130 -47.22 -39.75 -10.75
N ALA A 1131 -48.31 -38.99 -10.67
CA ALA A 1131 -48.22 -37.53 -10.53
C ALA A 1131 -47.69 -37.17 -9.12
N GLY A 1132 -46.67 -36.32 -9.04
CA GLY A 1132 -45.99 -35.99 -7.78
C GLY A 1132 -44.54 -35.54 -7.96
N ASP A 1133 -43.84 -35.35 -6.85
CA ASP A 1133 -42.42 -34.98 -6.83
C ASP A 1133 -41.52 -36.23 -6.99
N TYR A 1134 -40.44 -36.05 -7.75
CA TYR A 1134 -39.42 -37.05 -8.05
C TYR A 1134 -38.03 -36.52 -7.68
N LEU A 1135 -37.19 -37.38 -7.11
CA LEU A 1135 -35.76 -37.14 -6.86
C LEU A 1135 -34.95 -37.93 -7.89
N LEU A 1136 -34.14 -37.25 -8.71
CA LEU A 1136 -33.12 -37.89 -9.54
C LEU A 1136 -31.78 -37.80 -8.84
N THR A 1137 -31.15 -38.95 -8.61
CA THR A 1137 -29.76 -39.08 -8.13
C THR A 1137 -28.91 -39.57 -9.28
N ALA A 1138 -27.78 -38.90 -9.57
CA ALA A 1138 -26.81 -39.30 -10.59
C ALA A 1138 -25.43 -39.50 -9.97
N TRP A 1139 -24.66 -40.48 -10.44
CA TRP A 1139 -23.25 -40.65 -10.06
C TRP A 1139 -22.37 -41.23 -11.17
N LEU A 1140 -21.06 -41.06 -11.05
CA LEU A 1140 -20.05 -41.62 -11.95
C LEU A 1140 -19.35 -42.85 -11.34
N SER A 1141 -18.75 -43.67 -12.19
CA SER A 1141 -17.76 -44.67 -11.81
C SER A 1141 -16.71 -44.83 -12.91
N HIS A 1142 -15.43 -44.75 -12.54
CA HIS A 1142 -14.32 -45.06 -13.44
C HIS A 1142 -13.20 -45.85 -12.70
N PRO A 1143 -12.67 -46.97 -13.26
CA PRO A 1143 -11.78 -47.88 -12.53
C PRO A 1143 -10.42 -47.29 -12.09
N ARG A 1144 -10.02 -46.16 -12.68
CA ARG A 1144 -8.76 -45.47 -12.39
C ARG A 1144 -8.96 -44.09 -11.75
N ASP A 1145 -10.17 -43.81 -11.26
CA ASP A 1145 -10.46 -42.57 -10.55
C ASP A 1145 -9.92 -42.62 -9.12
N ALA A 1146 -9.02 -41.69 -8.78
CA ALA A 1146 -8.40 -41.61 -7.46
C ALA A 1146 -9.28 -40.84 -6.44
N PHE A 1147 -10.37 -40.18 -6.86
CA PHE A 1147 -11.15 -39.26 -6.02
C PHE A 1147 -12.68 -39.51 -6.05
N PRO A 1148 -13.18 -40.72 -5.69
CA PRO A 1148 -14.60 -41.10 -5.87
C PRO A 1148 -15.62 -40.36 -4.97
N GLN A 1149 -15.20 -39.35 -4.18
CA GLN A 1149 -16.06 -38.67 -3.21
C GLN A 1149 -16.84 -37.48 -3.79
N ASP A 1150 -16.45 -36.94 -4.95
CA ASP A 1150 -17.12 -35.80 -5.61
C ASP A 1150 -17.99 -36.19 -6.82
N ASP A 1151 -18.30 -37.49 -6.96
CA ASP A 1151 -18.93 -38.08 -8.14
C ASP A 1151 -20.47 -38.15 -8.14
N THR A 1152 -21.18 -37.63 -7.13
CA THR A 1152 -22.64 -37.80 -6.99
C THR A 1152 -23.41 -36.48 -6.92
N LEU A 1153 -24.52 -36.35 -7.65
CA LEU A 1153 -25.44 -35.19 -7.66
C LEU A 1153 -26.91 -35.60 -7.51
N GLN A 1154 -27.75 -34.68 -7.04
CA GLN A 1154 -29.20 -34.88 -6.84
C GLN A 1154 -30.04 -33.67 -7.27
N VAL A 1155 -31.23 -33.91 -7.82
CA VAL A 1155 -32.21 -32.86 -8.16
C VAL A 1155 -33.66 -33.32 -7.95
N THR A 1156 -34.52 -32.43 -7.46
CA THR A 1156 -35.97 -32.66 -7.30
C THR A 1156 -36.77 -31.96 -8.41
N PHE A 1157 -37.80 -32.62 -8.95
CA PHE A 1157 -38.67 -32.11 -10.02
C PHE A 1157 -40.07 -32.76 -9.95
N ARG A 1158 -41.08 -32.25 -10.64
CA ARG A 1158 -42.49 -32.67 -10.47
C ARG A 1158 -43.13 -33.19 -11.76
N ARG A 1159 -43.88 -34.30 -11.69
CA ARG A 1159 -44.85 -34.69 -12.73
C ARG A 1159 -46.22 -34.06 -12.46
N THR A 1160 -46.66 -33.16 -13.33
CA THR A 1160 -48.01 -32.59 -13.29
C THR A 1160 -48.95 -33.56 -14.00
N GLY A 1161 -49.93 -34.16 -13.32
CA GLY A 1161 -50.84 -35.21 -13.87
C GLY A 1161 -51.78 -34.81 -15.02
N ILE A 1162 -51.39 -33.83 -15.84
CA ILE A 1162 -52.05 -33.40 -17.07
C ILE A 1162 -51.39 -34.19 -18.21
N THR A 1163 -52.06 -35.21 -18.73
CA THR A 1163 -51.65 -35.89 -19.96
C THR A 1163 -51.75 -34.87 -21.11
N PRO A 1164 -50.64 -34.49 -21.79
CA PRO A 1164 -50.74 -33.74 -23.02
C PRO A 1164 -51.55 -34.57 -24.02
N PRO A 1165 -52.45 -33.98 -24.83
CA PRO A 1165 -53.14 -34.74 -25.87
C PRO A 1165 -52.10 -35.45 -26.75
N PRO A 1166 -52.37 -36.68 -27.22
CA PRO A 1166 -51.42 -37.44 -28.02
C PRO A 1166 -51.09 -36.63 -29.28
N ASP A 1167 -49.91 -36.00 -29.30
CA ASP A 1167 -49.40 -35.32 -30.47
C ASP A 1167 -48.82 -36.42 -31.36
N THR A 1168 -49.66 -36.95 -32.25
CA THR A 1168 -49.28 -37.85 -33.36
C THR A 1168 -48.51 -37.10 -34.46
N THR A 1169 -47.68 -36.13 -34.03
CA THR A 1169 -46.58 -35.38 -34.70
C THR A 1169 -46.97 -34.45 -35.86
N PRO A 1170 -46.17 -33.38 -36.20
CA PRO A 1170 -44.71 -33.46 -36.38
C PRO A 1170 -43.90 -32.15 -36.24
N PHE A 1171 -44.25 -31.22 -35.33
CA PHE A 1171 -43.28 -30.16 -34.99
C PHE A 1171 -43.39 -29.59 -33.57
N THR A 1172 -42.21 -29.26 -33.02
CA THR A 1172 -42.03 -28.65 -31.69
C THR A 1172 -41.57 -27.20 -31.82
N LEU A 1173 -41.95 -26.37 -30.84
CA LEU A 1173 -41.60 -24.95 -30.72
C LEU A 1173 -40.92 -24.70 -29.39
N TRP A 1174 -39.77 -24.05 -29.40
CA TRP A 1174 -39.09 -23.64 -28.17
C TRP A 1174 -38.11 -22.49 -28.41
N PRO A 1175 -37.78 -21.70 -27.38
CA PRO A 1175 -38.44 -21.65 -26.09
C PRO A 1175 -39.85 -21.04 -26.20
N VAL A 1176 -40.76 -21.35 -25.26
CA VAL A 1176 -42.02 -20.63 -25.09
C VAL A 1176 -42.23 -20.40 -23.59
N PRO A 1177 -42.27 -19.14 -23.11
CA PRO A 1177 -42.19 -17.88 -23.87
C PRO A 1177 -40.82 -17.64 -24.52
N VAL A 1178 -40.78 -16.81 -25.55
CA VAL A 1178 -39.57 -16.47 -26.33
C VAL A 1178 -39.29 -14.97 -26.29
N SER A 1179 -38.04 -14.57 -26.11
CA SER A 1179 -37.65 -13.15 -26.22
C SER A 1179 -37.13 -12.83 -27.63
N GLN A 1180 -36.11 -13.52 -28.13
CA GLN A 1180 -35.45 -13.13 -29.38
C GLN A 1180 -35.60 -14.12 -30.55
N VAL A 1181 -35.40 -15.42 -30.32
CA VAL A 1181 -35.37 -16.42 -31.41
C VAL A 1181 -36.24 -17.62 -31.03
N LEU A 1182 -37.22 -17.93 -31.88
CA LEU A 1182 -38.08 -19.10 -31.76
C LEU A 1182 -37.57 -20.20 -32.68
N TYR A 1183 -37.36 -21.40 -32.14
CA TYR A 1183 -36.92 -22.56 -32.91
C TYR A 1183 -38.10 -23.46 -33.27
N VAL A 1184 -38.11 -23.94 -34.51
CA VAL A 1184 -39.09 -24.87 -35.04
C VAL A 1184 -38.39 -26.14 -35.52
N SER A 1185 -38.83 -27.30 -35.03
CA SER A 1185 -38.36 -28.60 -35.54
C SER A 1185 -39.44 -29.30 -36.33
N THR A 1186 -39.23 -29.60 -37.60
CA THR A 1186 -40.17 -30.32 -38.48
C THR A 1186 -39.75 -31.76 -38.74
N SER A 1187 -38.99 -32.35 -37.82
CA SER A 1187 -38.46 -33.72 -37.93
C SER A 1187 -39.57 -34.73 -38.23
N GLY A 1188 -39.41 -35.48 -39.31
CA GLY A 1188 -40.36 -36.46 -39.85
C GLY A 1188 -41.18 -35.96 -41.05
N LEU A 1189 -41.07 -34.68 -41.44
CA LEU A 1189 -41.75 -34.11 -42.60
C LEU A 1189 -40.81 -33.98 -43.80
N ASN A 1190 -40.97 -34.87 -44.79
CA ASN A 1190 -40.15 -34.90 -46.01
C ASN A 1190 -40.77 -34.05 -47.15
N GLU A 1191 -41.24 -32.84 -46.84
CA GLU A 1191 -41.66 -31.86 -47.84
C GLU A 1191 -41.31 -30.43 -47.40
N LYS A 1192 -41.13 -29.51 -48.36
CA LYS A 1192 -40.89 -28.09 -48.09
C LYS A 1192 -42.15 -27.42 -47.54
N LEU A 1193 -41.99 -26.71 -46.43
CA LEU A 1193 -43.08 -26.06 -45.72
C LEU A 1193 -42.94 -24.54 -45.73
N LEU A 1194 -44.07 -23.85 -45.77
CA LEU A 1194 -44.15 -22.41 -45.55
C LEU A 1194 -44.63 -22.17 -44.12
N PHE A 1195 -43.90 -21.35 -43.36
CA PHE A 1195 -44.36 -20.85 -42.07
C PHE A 1195 -44.93 -19.44 -42.19
N ARG A 1196 -45.95 -19.15 -41.38
CA ARG A 1196 -46.52 -17.82 -41.18
C ARG A 1196 -46.71 -17.54 -39.70
N ILE A 1197 -46.18 -16.42 -39.21
CA ILE A 1197 -46.52 -15.86 -37.92
C ILE A 1197 -47.64 -14.86 -38.12
N ILE A 1198 -48.75 -15.09 -37.44
CA ILE A 1198 -49.98 -14.34 -37.56
C ILE A 1198 -50.28 -13.72 -36.19
N SER A 1199 -50.55 -12.42 -36.17
CA SER A 1199 -51.04 -11.74 -34.97
C SER A 1199 -52.45 -12.17 -34.61
N ILE A 1200 -52.87 -11.91 -33.37
CA ILE A 1200 -54.24 -12.23 -32.91
C ILE A 1200 -55.35 -11.51 -33.68
N THR A 1201 -55.05 -10.40 -34.36
CA THR A 1201 -56.01 -9.70 -35.23
C THR A 1201 -56.14 -10.36 -36.62
N GLY A 1202 -55.41 -11.46 -36.85
CA GLY A 1202 -55.46 -12.25 -38.08
C GLY A 1202 -54.50 -11.79 -39.18
N ARG A 1203 -53.71 -10.74 -38.95
CA ARG A 1203 -52.72 -10.25 -39.94
C ARG A 1203 -51.43 -11.06 -39.87
N THR A 1204 -50.97 -11.58 -41.02
CA THR A 1204 -49.65 -12.21 -41.15
C THR A 1204 -48.55 -11.15 -40.98
N ILE A 1205 -47.64 -11.38 -40.05
CA ILE A 1205 -46.56 -10.46 -39.67
C ILE A 1205 -45.21 -10.92 -40.20
N LEU A 1206 -44.97 -12.23 -40.23
CA LEU A 1206 -43.75 -12.82 -40.78
C LEU A 1206 -44.12 -14.07 -41.57
N GLU A 1207 -43.48 -14.30 -42.72
CA GLU A 1207 -43.58 -15.57 -43.43
C GLU A 1207 -42.25 -15.96 -44.06
N GLY A 1208 -42.04 -17.26 -44.22
CA GLY A 1208 -40.79 -17.81 -44.75
C GLY A 1208 -40.89 -19.30 -45.04
N ASN A 1209 -39.83 -19.86 -45.62
CA ASN A 1209 -39.78 -21.28 -45.99
C ASN A 1209 -38.91 -22.06 -45.01
N LEU A 1210 -39.39 -23.23 -44.58
CA LEU A 1210 -38.63 -24.22 -43.85
C LEU A 1210 -38.09 -25.28 -44.82
N ARG A 1211 -36.87 -25.74 -44.55
CA ARG A 1211 -36.31 -26.89 -45.26
C ARG A 1211 -36.99 -28.17 -44.78
N GLU A 1212 -37.02 -29.18 -45.64
CA GLU A 1212 -37.61 -30.48 -45.33
C GLU A 1212 -36.83 -31.13 -44.18
N ASN A 1213 -37.55 -31.82 -43.29
CA ASN A 1213 -37.01 -32.64 -42.20
C ASN A 1213 -35.98 -31.90 -41.31
N CYS A 1214 -36.29 -30.65 -40.95
CA CYS A 1214 -35.36 -29.81 -40.20
C CYS A 1214 -35.45 -30.09 -38.69
N LEU A 1215 -34.33 -30.47 -38.07
CA LEU A 1215 -34.28 -30.75 -36.64
C LEU A 1215 -34.41 -29.49 -35.77
N SER A 1216 -33.96 -28.33 -36.26
CA SER A 1216 -34.11 -27.04 -35.59
C SER A 1216 -33.88 -25.90 -36.58
N TYR A 1217 -34.89 -25.06 -36.77
CA TYR A 1217 -34.82 -23.88 -37.63
C TYR A 1217 -35.10 -22.61 -36.83
N PRO A 1218 -34.17 -21.64 -36.76
CA PRO A 1218 -34.36 -20.41 -36.02
C PRO A 1218 -35.26 -19.44 -36.78
N ILE A 1219 -36.22 -18.84 -36.08
CA ILE A 1219 -37.06 -17.73 -36.56
C ILE A 1219 -36.85 -16.55 -35.61
N TYR A 1220 -36.25 -15.48 -36.11
CA TYR A 1220 -36.02 -14.28 -35.31
C TYR A 1220 -37.35 -13.53 -35.11
N VAL A 1221 -37.77 -13.43 -33.85
CA VAL A 1221 -38.99 -12.74 -33.42
C VAL A 1221 -38.69 -11.55 -32.49
N GLY A 1222 -37.40 -11.23 -32.29
CA GLY A 1222 -36.91 -10.18 -31.42
C GLY A 1222 -37.50 -8.79 -31.69
N ASN A 1223 -37.95 -8.53 -32.92
CA ASN A 1223 -38.54 -7.25 -33.32
C ASN A 1223 -40.08 -7.22 -33.19
N LEU A 1224 -40.70 -8.32 -32.73
CA LEU A 1224 -42.14 -8.37 -32.45
C LEU A 1224 -42.40 -7.84 -31.02
N PRO A 1225 -43.42 -7.00 -30.81
CA PRO A 1225 -43.78 -6.56 -29.46
C PRO A 1225 -44.27 -7.72 -28.59
N ASN A 1226 -44.22 -7.54 -27.26
CA ASN A 1226 -44.72 -8.55 -26.32
C ASN A 1226 -46.19 -8.88 -26.59
N GLY A 1227 -46.51 -10.17 -26.71
CA GLY A 1227 -47.86 -10.61 -27.08
C GLY A 1227 -47.96 -12.08 -27.48
N ILE A 1228 -49.19 -12.52 -27.72
CA ILE A 1228 -49.48 -13.88 -28.19
C ILE A 1228 -49.52 -13.88 -29.72
N TYR A 1229 -48.86 -14.85 -30.33
CA TYR A 1229 -48.79 -15.02 -31.77
C TYR A 1229 -49.13 -16.45 -32.17
N LEU A 1230 -49.63 -16.60 -33.40
CA LEU A 1230 -49.92 -17.90 -33.98
C LEU A 1230 -48.90 -18.23 -35.06
N LEU A 1231 -48.18 -19.33 -34.89
CA LEU A 1231 -47.40 -19.94 -35.98
C LEU A 1231 -48.28 -20.95 -36.74
N ARG A 1232 -48.40 -20.74 -38.04
CA ARG A 1232 -49.09 -21.62 -38.99
C ARG A 1232 -48.08 -22.21 -39.97
N LEU A 1233 -48.08 -23.54 -40.11
CA LEU A 1233 -47.31 -24.24 -41.14
C LEU A 1233 -48.22 -24.78 -42.24
N ASN A 1234 -47.86 -24.49 -43.49
CA ASN A 1234 -48.55 -24.94 -44.68
C ASN A 1234 -47.59 -25.72 -45.59
N THR A 1235 -48.13 -26.72 -46.29
CA THR A 1235 -47.45 -27.35 -47.44
C THR A 1235 -47.29 -26.37 -48.61
N SER A 1236 -46.37 -26.69 -49.52
CA SER A 1236 -46.15 -25.91 -50.76
C SER A 1236 -47.39 -25.79 -51.66
N GLN A 1237 -48.37 -26.69 -51.53
CA GLN A 1237 -49.66 -26.64 -52.24
C GLN A 1237 -50.76 -25.87 -51.48
N GLY A 1238 -50.42 -25.20 -50.38
CA GLY A 1238 -51.33 -24.31 -49.63
C GLY A 1238 -52.19 -25.00 -48.56
N LYS A 1239 -52.08 -26.32 -48.38
CA LYS A 1239 -52.77 -27.05 -47.31
C LYS A 1239 -52.13 -26.74 -45.95
N THR A 1240 -52.91 -26.24 -45.00
CA THR A 1240 -52.46 -26.01 -43.61
C THR A 1240 -52.31 -27.34 -42.88
N LEU A 1241 -51.13 -27.56 -42.29
CA LEU A 1241 -50.79 -28.77 -41.54
C LEU A 1241 -51.22 -28.66 -40.07
N LYS A 1242 -50.85 -27.59 -39.35
CA LYS A 1242 -51.31 -27.29 -37.99
C LYS A 1242 -50.95 -25.86 -37.57
N ASN A 1243 -51.62 -25.34 -36.54
CA ASN A 1243 -51.39 -24.04 -35.93
C ASN A 1243 -50.93 -24.22 -34.47
N LYS A 1244 -49.88 -23.51 -34.02
CA LYS A 1244 -49.48 -23.45 -32.61
C LYS A 1244 -49.32 -22.00 -32.15
N TYR A 1245 -49.85 -21.70 -30.95
CA TYR A 1245 -49.67 -20.40 -30.31
C TYR A 1245 -48.36 -20.36 -29.52
N PHE A 1246 -47.72 -19.20 -29.48
CA PHE A 1246 -46.57 -18.93 -28.62
C PHE A 1246 -46.60 -17.49 -28.13
N VAL A 1247 -45.85 -17.20 -27.07
CA VAL A 1247 -45.82 -15.89 -26.42
C VAL A 1247 -44.44 -15.27 -26.61
N VAL A 1248 -44.40 -14.04 -27.13
CA VAL A 1248 -43.19 -13.21 -27.16
C VAL A 1248 -43.14 -12.36 -25.88
N GLN A 1249 -42.03 -12.43 -25.16
CA GLN A 1249 -41.79 -11.73 -23.91
C GLN A 1249 -40.32 -11.30 -23.80
N HIS A 1250 -40.06 -10.01 -24.06
CA HIS A 1250 -38.80 -9.31 -23.82
C HIS A 1250 -38.63 -8.90 -22.38
#